data_AF-A0A4V1MGW7-F1
#
_entry.id   AF-A0A4V1MGW7-F1
#
_cell.length_a   1.000
_cell.length_b   1.000
_cell.length_c   1.000
_cell.angle_alpha   90.00
_cell.angle_beta   90.00
_cell.angle_gamma   90.00
#
_symmetry.space_group_name_H-M   'P 1'
#
loop_
_entity.id
_entity.type
_entity.pdbx_description
1 polymer ?
#
loop_
_entity_poly.entity_id
_entity_poly.type
_entity_poly.pdbx_seq_one_letter_code
_entity_poly.pdbx_strand_id
1 'polypeptide(L)'
;MGKDAKDFFNRIYSSNQNTTYVTPTESITVSGFDNLVKELADDTKINETLLKGAIYLEIAEQTKLNEAFEKVFSLNNQLADWLRGGIEAIEKWKFTEENYDYIKYYVNPMYSTYQNKIGTSGFLKQEVKYKPIIPVPIAAQEYKTMQNASEITAAGFSRFKEFANYFEEVSLAIVTTVVKATPTITDDIFLAVVFYLKNFIEDNIPESIKNVYNKLKVFFNEILEVFSGIGAIIVEKVDREVAKINAFLCGLLNGLISLAQTVIMLLAMVTDKIPFLEMEKMSPLELAKHQEKLEFIEDFVDLFAQNSKEFLIGVKNLFSDGKIWKELSKVVDGLKKKFSDLNEYFWAYFIGAVAFELILDAIIAYFTGGSSLVAQASAKIGRITAKAEQLGSKGIQFSQNLGRKIANSLQDLYKWLEKEFLEMLEAIKSGKIGEWIKKKIDAIFGEGNKPYDEIFEGLRDYLRIISEHISYQKCLELVKKNRVFEEWMEIELEAMIKYYTSNLYTMLNKALRSENITEEIGAMKMLLDAALEKLPPSIYNKGLLQRTAKFTEEEIQKLFVVGQDFVEKGFLSTTYSEDVLHGWLASNNSHNVIFKIVGKNGKLIEDASFLPAECEVLFKSETTFKVESVYMDKHPIIEGKYIKIIKLIEK
;
A
#
# COMPACT_ATOMS: atom_id res chain seq x y z
N MET A 1 -9.04 27.80 45.95
CA MET A 1 -7.97 28.52 46.68
C MET A 1 -8.58 29.61 47.57
N GLY A 2 -8.00 29.96 48.74
CA GLY A 2 -8.49 31.09 49.54
C GLY A 2 -8.19 32.45 48.89
N LYS A 3 -8.95 33.51 49.24
CA LYS A 3 -8.80 34.85 48.61
C LYS A 3 -7.38 35.41 48.71
N ASP A 4 -6.77 35.34 49.90
CA ASP A 4 -5.43 35.89 50.14
C ASP A 4 -4.35 35.15 49.35
N ALA A 5 -4.50 33.82 49.21
CA ALA A 5 -3.62 32.99 48.39
C ALA A 5 -3.77 33.32 46.90
N LYS A 6 -5.01 33.53 46.43
CA LYS A 6 -5.29 33.94 45.05
C LYS A 6 -4.68 35.30 44.72
N ASP A 7 -4.81 36.27 45.62
CA ASP A 7 -4.22 37.61 45.45
C ASP A 7 -2.68 37.56 45.46
N PHE A 8 -2.10 36.68 46.28
CA PHE A 8 -0.66 36.43 46.32
C PHE A 8 -0.13 35.87 45.00
N PHE A 9 -0.75 34.80 44.48
CA PHE A 9 -0.32 34.20 43.21
C PHE A 9 -0.54 35.14 42.02
N ASN A 10 -1.66 35.89 41.99
CA ASN A 10 -1.92 36.92 40.97
C ASN A 10 -0.81 37.96 40.91
N ARG A 11 -0.35 38.45 42.06
CA ARG A 11 0.73 39.43 42.14
C ARG A 11 2.04 38.86 41.59
N ILE A 12 2.44 37.66 42.03
CA ILE A 12 3.70 37.04 41.60
C ILE A 12 3.68 36.77 40.10
N TYR A 13 2.55 36.26 39.60
CA TYR A 13 2.34 35.99 38.19
C TYR A 13 2.46 37.25 37.32
N SER A 14 1.81 38.35 37.74
CA SER A 14 1.75 39.59 36.95
C SER A 14 3.05 40.40 36.95
N SER A 15 3.92 40.20 37.96
CA SER A 15 5.06 41.10 38.22
C SER A 15 6.41 40.42 38.34
N ASN A 16 6.46 39.09 38.14
CA ASN A 16 7.66 38.27 38.22
C ASN A 16 8.51 38.53 39.48
N GLN A 17 7.84 38.75 40.61
CA GLN A 17 8.45 39.19 41.87
C GLN A 17 9.23 38.08 42.57
N ASN A 18 10.24 38.48 43.35
CA ASN A 18 10.93 37.58 44.28
C ASN A 18 10.05 37.29 45.50
N THR A 19 9.98 36.03 45.89
CA THR A 19 9.21 35.54 47.03
C THR A 19 10.08 34.62 47.87
N THR A 20 9.96 34.75 49.19
CA THR A 20 10.61 33.82 50.12
C THR A 20 9.61 32.75 50.51
N TYR A 21 9.90 31.50 50.12
CA TYR A 21 9.17 30.30 50.49
C TYR A 21 9.88 29.65 51.69
N VAL A 22 9.13 29.29 52.73
CA VAL A 22 9.70 28.69 53.95
C VAL A 22 9.17 27.27 54.08
N THR A 23 10.05 26.29 53.92
CA THR A 23 9.77 24.88 54.21
C THR A 23 10.01 24.59 55.70
N PRO A 24 9.63 23.41 56.21
CA PRO A 24 9.93 23.03 57.59
C PRO A 24 11.43 23.02 57.92
N THR A 25 12.31 22.96 56.92
CA THR A 25 13.77 22.83 57.09
C THR A 25 14.59 23.99 56.55
N GLU A 26 14.09 24.77 55.57
CA GLU A 26 14.86 25.81 54.89
C GLU A 26 13.99 27.00 54.44
N SER A 27 14.64 28.15 54.22
CA SER A 27 14.00 29.36 53.65
C SER A 27 14.63 29.65 52.29
N ILE A 28 13.86 29.48 51.23
CA ILE A 28 14.31 29.56 49.84
C ILE A 28 13.75 30.83 49.21
N THR A 29 14.59 31.65 48.59
CA THR A 29 14.14 32.82 47.82
C THR A 29 14.02 32.43 46.35
N VAL A 30 12.80 32.45 45.84
CA VAL A 30 12.46 32.14 44.46
C VAL A 30 12.11 33.41 43.70
N SER A 31 12.50 33.47 42.43
CA SER A 31 12.17 34.59 41.54
C SER A 31 11.13 34.15 40.52
N GLY A 32 9.99 34.83 40.50
CA GLY A 32 8.95 34.55 39.51
C GLY A 32 8.07 33.35 39.82
N PHE A 33 6.99 33.26 39.05
CA PHE A 33 5.92 32.30 39.25
C PHE A 33 6.38 30.85 39.04
N ASP A 34 7.10 30.56 37.96
CA ASP A 34 7.51 29.19 37.62
C ASP A 34 8.44 28.58 38.67
N ASN A 35 9.42 29.35 39.15
CA ASN A 35 10.35 28.87 40.19
C ASN A 35 9.64 28.65 41.52
N LEU A 36 8.66 29.50 41.87
CA LEU A 36 7.85 29.29 43.07
C LEU A 36 7.00 28.01 42.96
N VAL A 37 6.37 27.77 41.81
CA VAL A 37 5.58 26.57 41.59
C VAL A 37 6.45 25.31 41.64
N LYS A 38 7.66 25.37 41.09
CA LYS A 38 8.63 24.28 41.15
C LYS A 38 9.02 23.92 42.58
N GLU A 39 9.41 24.90 43.40
CA GLU A 39 9.76 24.65 44.81
C GLU A 39 8.55 24.13 45.62
N LEU A 40 7.35 24.68 45.36
CA LEU A 40 6.12 24.18 45.98
C LEU A 40 5.82 22.74 45.57
N ALA A 41 6.02 22.39 44.31
CA ALA A 41 5.80 21.06 43.78
C ALA A 41 6.76 20.04 44.41
N ASP A 42 8.04 20.40 44.51
CA ASP A 42 9.08 19.57 45.13
C ASP A 42 8.81 19.35 46.63
N ASP A 43 8.42 20.39 47.37
CA ASP A 43 8.09 20.31 48.80
C ASP A 43 6.81 19.51 49.08
N THR A 44 5.77 19.70 48.26
CA THR A 44 4.49 18.99 48.40
C THR A 44 4.50 17.60 47.76
N LYS A 45 5.56 17.24 47.02
CA LYS A 45 5.66 16.04 46.18
C LYS A 45 4.52 15.92 45.17
N ILE A 46 4.06 17.05 44.65
CA ILE A 46 3.06 17.13 43.59
C ILE A 46 3.79 17.31 42.26
N ASN A 47 3.25 16.78 41.16
CA ASN A 47 3.80 17.05 39.84
C ASN A 47 3.78 18.56 39.54
N GLU A 48 4.93 19.14 39.17
CA GLU A 48 5.08 20.58 38.91
C GLU A 48 4.05 21.11 37.93
N THR A 49 3.87 20.42 36.79
CA THR A 49 2.92 20.81 35.75
C THR A 49 1.47 20.79 36.26
N LEU A 50 1.11 19.79 37.07
CA LEU A 50 -0.21 19.68 37.68
C LEU A 50 -0.49 20.88 38.60
N LEU A 51 0.47 21.17 39.49
CA LEU A 51 0.35 22.24 40.46
C LEU A 51 0.29 23.60 39.76
N LYS A 52 1.12 23.80 38.73
CA LYS A 52 1.13 24.98 37.88
C LYS A 52 -0.25 25.21 37.26
N GLY A 53 -0.82 24.20 36.62
CA GLY A 53 -2.14 24.28 35.98
C GLY A 53 -3.27 24.58 36.97
N ALA A 54 -3.26 23.94 38.13
CA ALA A 54 -4.27 24.15 39.17
C ALA A 54 -4.23 25.58 39.74
N ILE A 55 -3.03 26.12 40.02
CA ILE A 55 -2.86 27.50 40.47
C ILE A 55 -3.33 28.47 39.37
N TYR A 56 -3.00 28.19 38.11
CA TYR A 56 -3.40 29.02 36.98
C TYR A 56 -4.92 29.10 36.78
N LEU A 57 -5.65 27.98 36.87
CA LEU A 57 -7.12 27.97 36.77
C LEU A 57 -7.78 28.83 37.85
N GLU A 58 -7.18 28.90 39.03
CA GLU A 58 -7.68 29.67 40.16
C GLU A 58 -7.41 31.17 40.02
N ILE A 59 -6.30 31.57 39.37
CA ILE A 59 -5.89 32.98 39.23
C ILE A 59 -6.29 33.61 37.89
N ALA A 60 -6.57 32.81 36.84
CA ALA A 60 -6.91 33.31 35.51
C ALA A 60 -8.22 34.13 35.47
N GLU A 61 -8.28 35.07 34.53
CA GLU A 61 -9.49 35.85 34.27
C GLU A 61 -10.62 34.95 33.74
N GLN A 62 -11.80 35.05 34.35
CA GLN A 62 -12.93 34.17 34.03
C GLN A 62 -13.41 34.30 32.58
N THR A 63 -13.26 35.46 31.95
CA THR A 63 -13.56 35.66 30.52
C THR A 63 -12.64 34.85 29.61
N LYS A 64 -11.34 34.81 29.91
CA LYS A 64 -10.36 33.99 29.17
C LYS A 64 -10.58 32.50 29.37
N LEU A 65 -10.95 32.10 30.59
CA LEU A 65 -11.35 30.72 30.86
C LEU A 65 -12.61 30.36 30.07
N ASN A 66 -13.63 31.21 30.06
CA ASN A 66 -14.86 30.98 29.30
C ASN A 66 -14.59 30.84 27.79
N GLU A 67 -13.79 31.72 27.19
CA GLU A 67 -13.40 31.61 25.78
C GLU A 67 -12.65 30.29 25.48
N ALA A 68 -11.76 29.87 26.37
CA ALA A 68 -11.05 28.61 26.24
C ALA A 68 -12.00 27.41 26.36
N PHE A 69 -12.91 27.41 27.34
CA PHE A 69 -13.93 26.38 27.51
C PHE A 69 -14.91 26.36 26.33
N GLU A 70 -15.45 27.48 25.87
CA GLU A 70 -16.33 27.54 24.69
C GLU A 70 -15.66 26.95 23.47
N LYS A 71 -14.40 27.29 23.22
CA LYS A 71 -13.64 26.75 22.09
C LYS A 71 -13.43 25.24 22.21
N VAL A 72 -13.24 24.74 23.42
CA VAL A 72 -13.10 23.33 23.73
C VAL A 72 -14.42 22.56 23.60
N PHE A 73 -15.51 23.08 24.16
CA PHE A 73 -16.85 22.50 24.03
C PHE A 73 -17.35 22.57 22.59
N SER A 74 -16.85 23.50 21.75
CA SER A 74 -17.11 23.47 20.30
C SER A 74 -16.55 22.20 19.63
N LEU A 75 -15.59 21.52 20.25
CA LEU A 75 -15.01 20.26 19.79
C LEU A 75 -15.81 19.03 20.29
N ASN A 76 -16.97 19.22 20.94
CA ASN A 76 -17.80 18.15 21.50
C ASN A 76 -18.20 17.06 20.46
N ASN A 77 -18.26 17.41 19.18
CA ASN A 77 -18.54 16.47 18.09
C ASN A 77 -17.27 15.93 17.40
N GLN A 78 -16.08 16.22 17.92
CA GLN A 78 -14.79 15.88 17.32
C GLN A 78 -14.10 14.69 18.00
N LEU A 79 -14.74 14.00 18.94
CA LEU A 79 -14.20 12.77 19.55
C LEU A 79 -13.78 11.76 18.48
N ALA A 80 -14.59 11.59 17.44
CA ALA A 80 -14.27 10.76 16.29
C ALA A 80 -13.01 11.24 15.53
N ASP A 81 -12.84 12.55 15.35
CA ASP A 81 -11.64 13.12 14.72
C ASP A 81 -10.39 12.92 15.58
N TRP A 82 -10.54 12.97 16.90
CA TRP A 82 -9.44 12.70 17.82
C TRP A 82 -9.02 11.23 17.82
N LEU A 83 -9.99 10.31 17.85
CA LEU A 83 -9.75 8.87 17.70
C LEU A 83 -9.08 8.57 16.35
N ARG A 84 -9.51 9.24 15.27
CA ARG A 84 -8.86 9.16 13.94
C ARG A 84 -7.41 9.65 13.95
N GLY A 85 -7.07 10.66 14.76
CA GLY A 85 -5.68 11.09 14.97
C GLY A 85 -4.79 9.96 15.53
N GLY A 86 -5.35 9.06 16.34
CA GLY A 86 -4.68 7.84 16.78
C GLY A 86 -4.30 6.91 15.62
N ILE A 87 -5.12 6.81 14.58
CA ILE A 87 -4.85 5.98 13.38
C ILE A 87 -3.59 6.47 12.66
N GLU A 88 -3.44 7.79 12.49
CA GLU A 88 -2.26 8.41 11.86
C GLU A 88 -0.99 8.23 12.68
N ALA A 89 -1.11 8.27 14.02
CA ALA A 89 0.01 7.98 14.91
C ALA A 89 0.45 6.51 14.77
N ILE A 90 -0.52 5.59 14.74
CA ILE A 90 -0.29 4.14 14.61
C ILE A 90 0.30 3.77 13.25
N GLU A 91 -0.06 4.49 12.19
CA GLU A 91 0.43 4.21 10.83
C GLU A 91 1.96 4.30 10.73
N LYS A 92 2.57 5.21 11.49
CA LYS A 92 4.03 5.40 11.52
C LYS A 92 4.78 4.20 12.09
N TRP A 93 4.07 3.29 12.77
CA TRP A 93 4.65 2.11 13.42
C TRP A 93 4.72 0.90 12.48
N LYS A 94 4.08 0.95 11.31
CA LYS A 94 4.14 -0.15 10.36
C LYS A 94 5.54 -0.39 9.83
N PHE A 95 5.84 -1.68 9.68
CA PHE A 95 7.03 -2.15 8.99
C PHE A 95 6.90 -1.87 7.50
N THR A 96 7.96 -1.33 6.93
CA THR A 96 8.08 -0.93 5.53
C THR A 96 8.94 -1.92 4.77
N GLU A 97 9.08 -1.74 3.45
CA GLU A 97 9.97 -2.59 2.65
C GLU A 97 11.43 -2.57 3.16
N GLU A 98 11.89 -1.49 3.81
CA GLU A 98 13.22 -1.45 4.45
C GLU A 98 13.39 -2.54 5.52
N ASN A 99 12.30 -3.02 6.11
CA ASN A 99 12.32 -3.99 7.19
C ASN A 99 12.25 -5.44 6.70
N TYR A 100 11.58 -5.69 5.56
CA TYR A 100 11.31 -7.05 5.08
C TYR A 100 11.95 -7.40 3.73
N ASP A 101 12.23 -6.42 2.85
CA ASP A 101 12.75 -6.70 1.52
C ASP A 101 14.28 -6.77 1.53
N TYR A 102 14.78 -7.93 1.95
CA TYR A 102 16.20 -8.24 2.02
C TYR A 102 16.92 -8.06 0.67
N ILE A 103 16.29 -8.45 -0.45
CA ILE A 103 16.93 -8.28 -1.77
C ILE A 103 17.10 -6.81 -2.07
N LYS A 104 16.04 -6.02 -1.93
CA LYS A 104 16.05 -4.61 -2.35
C LYS A 104 16.92 -3.72 -1.48
N TYR A 105 16.95 -3.92 -0.16
CA TYR A 105 17.61 -3.00 0.78
C TYR A 105 18.92 -3.52 1.37
N TYR A 106 19.27 -4.78 1.13
CA TYR A 106 20.55 -5.35 1.54
C TYR A 106 21.37 -5.85 0.34
N VAL A 107 20.82 -6.74 -0.48
CA VAL A 107 21.55 -7.37 -1.61
C VAL A 107 21.83 -6.37 -2.74
N ASN A 108 20.79 -5.82 -3.38
CA ASN A 108 20.93 -4.95 -4.55
C ASN A 108 21.83 -3.71 -4.31
N PRO A 109 21.79 -3.02 -3.15
CA PRO A 109 22.69 -1.91 -2.86
C PRO A 109 24.16 -2.35 -2.81
N MET A 110 24.46 -3.55 -2.29
CA MET A 110 25.82 -4.09 -2.30
C MET A 110 26.29 -4.54 -3.69
N TYR A 111 25.38 -5.04 -4.53
CA TYR A 111 25.70 -5.65 -5.83
C TYR A 111 25.46 -4.72 -7.03
N SER A 112 25.12 -3.44 -6.83
CA SER A 112 24.93 -2.51 -7.95
C SER A 112 26.24 -2.35 -8.75
N THR A 113 26.23 -2.87 -9.96
CA THR A 113 27.38 -3.08 -10.87
C THR A 113 28.09 -1.79 -11.29
N TYR A 114 27.54 -0.61 -10.96
CA TYR A 114 28.16 0.69 -11.17
C TYR A 114 29.18 1.08 -10.10
N GLN A 115 29.10 0.53 -8.88
CA GLN A 115 30.03 0.85 -7.78
C GLN A 115 31.22 -0.11 -7.67
N ASN A 116 31.11 -1.30 -8.28
CA ASN A 116 32.10 -2.37 -8.14
C ASN A 116 32.93 -2.66 -9.41
N LYS A 117 32.87 -1.81 -10.44
CA LYS A 117 33.84 -1.86 -11.55
C LYS A 117 35.10 -1.06 -11.22
N ILE A 118 36.05 -1.78 -10.61
CA ILE A 118 37.52 -1.61 -10.68
C ILE A 118 38.06 -0.17 -10.49
N GLY A 119 38.54 0.12 -9.28
CA GLY A 119 39.83 0.81 -9.11
C GLY A 119 39.87 2.32 -8.87
N THR A 120 38.80 2.99 -8.43
CA THR A 120 38.89 4.42 -8.04
C THR A 120 38.47 4.66 -6.59
N SER A 121 39.39 5.21 -5.80
CA SER A 121 39.09 6.01 -4.62
C SER A 121 38.11 7.12 -5.01
N GLY A 122 36.86 7.07 -4.53
CA GLY A 122 35.89 8.13 -4.81
C GLY A 122 34.40 7.76 -4.72
N PHE A 123 34.02 6.49 -4.60
CA PHE A 123 32.60 6.14 -4.44
C PHE A 123 32.17 6.20 -2.97
N LEU A 124 31.17 7.03 -2.69
CA LEU A 124 30.51 7.10 -1.38
C LEU A 124 29.91 5.73 -1.06
N LYS A 125 30.34 5.15 0.06
CA LYS A 125 29.74 3.95 0.66
C LYS A 125 28.23 4.22 0.82
N GLN A 126 27.39 3.53 0.05
CA GLN A 126 25.94 3.62 0.26
C GLN A 126 25.61 2.95 1.59
N GLU A 127 24.82 3.64 2.42
CA GLU A 127 24.37 3.13 3.70
C GLU A 127 23.38 1.98 3.48
N VAL A 128 23.60 0.86 4.18
CA VAL A 128 22.67 -0.27 4.18
C VAL A 128 21.40 0.17 4.92
N LYS A 129 20.27 0.20 4.21
CA LYS A 129 18.98 0.63 4.78
C LYS A 129 18.16 -0.52 5.38
N TYR A 130 18.57 -1.76 5.18
CA TYR A 130 17.84 -2.93 5.67
C TYR A 130 17.82 -2.99 7.20
N LYS A 131 16.61 -3.00 7.78
CA LYS A 131 16.34 -2.89 9.22
C LYS A 131 15.44 -4.04 9.69
N PRO A 132 15.95 -5.28 9.78
CA PRO A 132 15.11 -6.41 10.16
C PRO A 132 14.64 -6.32 11.62
N ILE A 133 13.63 -7.12 11.97
CA ILE A 133 13.20 -7.30 13.36
C ILE A 133 14.27 -8.07 14.14
N ILE A 134 14.76 -9.14 13.53
CA ILE A 134 15.76 -10.07 14.07
C ILE A 134 17.01 -9.98 13.20
N PRO A 135 18.21 -9.83 13.79
CA PRO A 135 19.45 -9.84 13.03
C PRO A 135 19.54 -11.05 12.10
N VAL A 136 19.93 -10.82 10.85
CA VAL A 136 20.12 -11.90 9.87
C VAL A 136 21.61 -12.27 9.87
N PRO A 137 22.00 -13.49 10.31
CA PRO A 137 23.37 -13.96 10.17
C PRO A 137 23.74 -14.06 8.69
N ILE A 138 24.99 -13.76 8.34
CA ILE A 138 25.50 -13.85 6.96
C ILE A 138 26.58 -14.93 6.92
N ALA A 139 26.36 -16.04 6.19
CA ALA A 139 27.40 -17.02 5.91
C ALA A 139 27.98 -16.81 4.51
N ALA A 140 29.22 -16.33 4.42
CA ALA A 140 30.15 -16.74 3.37
C ALA A 140 31.59 -16.33 3.69
N GLN A 141 32.52 -17.23 3.34
CA GLN A 141 33.98 -17.02 3.33
C GLN A 141 34.45 -15.85 2.44
N GLU A 142 33.59 -15.25 1.64
CA GLU A 142 33.88 -14.11 0.74
C GLU A 142 33.94 -12.74 1.45
N TYR A 143 33.64 -12.67 2.76
CA TYR A 143 33.40 -11.39 3.46
C TYR A 143 34.24 -11.15 4.73
N LYS A 144 35.33 -11.89 4.95
CA LYS A 144 36.21 -11.75 6.13
C LYS A 144 36.86 -10.36 6.32
N THR A 145 36.71 -9.42 5.38
CA THR A 145 37.37 -8.10 5.41
C THR A 145 36.46 -6.95 5.84
N MET A 146 35.15 -7.17 6.02
CA MET A 146 34.26 -6.12 6.52
C MET A 146 34.18 -6.17 8.05
N GLN A 147 34.77 -5.18 8.71
CA GLN A 147 34.79 -5.02 10.18
C GLN A 147 33.40 -5.02 10.86
N ASN A 148 32.29 -4.92 10.12
CA ASN A 148 30.94 -4.77 10.65
C ASN A 148 29.94 -5.83 10.14
N ALA A 149 30.40 -6.98 9.61
CA ALA A 149 29.49 -8.05 9.18
C ALA A 149 28.70 -8.71 10.33
N SER A 150 29.07 -8.45 11.60
CA SER A 150 28.46 -9.10 12.76
C SER A 150 27.14 -8.49 13.22
N GLU A 151 26.71 -7.32 12.74
CA GLU A 151 25.53 -6.64 13.29
C GLU A 151 24.68 -5.95 12.21
N ILE A 152 23.88 -6.73 11.48
CA ILE A 152 22.65 -6.17 10.90
C ILE A 152 21.76 -5.80 12.10
N THR A 153 21.53 -4.51 12.30
CA THR A 153 21.00 -3.93 13.54
C THR A 153 19.52 -4.26 13.74
N ALA A 154 19.13 -4.67 14.96
CA ALA A 154 17.76 -5.07 15.33
C ALA A 154 16.79 -3.87 15.55
N ALA A 155 16.80 -2.88 14.65
CA ALA A 155 15.99 -1.66 14.80
C ALA A 155 14.46 -1.94 14.76
N GLY A 156 14.03 -3.04 14.14
CA GLY A 156 12.62 -3.42 14.09
C GLY A 156 12.04 -3.80 15.45
N PHE A 157 12.82 -4.43 16.34
CA PHE A 157 12.35 -4.76 17.69
C PHE A 157 12.21 -3.51 18.58
N SER A 158 13.09 -2.51 18.43
CA SER A 158 12.93 -1.22 19.11
C SER A 158 11.64 -0.52 18.70
N ARG A 159 11.36 -0.45 17.38
CA ARG A 159 10.09 0.10 16.87
C ARG A 159 8.86 -0.63 17.41
N PHE A 160 8.96 -1.94 17.58
CA PHE A 160 7.89 -2.74 18.15
C PHE A 160 7.71 -2.52 19.66
N LYS A 161 8.81 -2.30 20.40
CA LYS A 161 8.77 -1.92 21.82
C LYS A 161 8.21 -0.53 22.04
N GLU A 162 8.62 0.41 21.19
CA GLU A 162 8.06 1.75 21.09
C GLU A 162 6.54 1.69 20.84
N PHE A 163 6.09 0.86 19.90
CA PHE A 163 4.66 0.63 19.61
C PHE A 163 3.83 0.25 20.84
N ALA A 164 4.29 -0.70 21.67
CA ALA A 164 3.55 -1.11 22.88
C ALA A 164 3.46 0.02 23.91
N ASN A 165 4.52 0.84 24.01
CA ASN A 165 4.55 2.00 24.90
C ASN A 165 3.67 3.16 24.40
N TYR A 166 3.49 3.29 23.08
CA TYR A 166 2.73 4.39 22.47
C TYR A 166 1.21 4.24 22.49
N PHE A 167 0.66 3.13 23.00
CA PHE A 167 -0.79 3.05 23.25
C PHE A 167 -1.26 4.12 24.24
N GLU A 168 -0.38 4.57 25.14
CA GLU A 168 -0.62 5.73 26.00
C GLU A 168 -0.68 7.04 25.21
N GLU A 169 0.06 7.17 24.10
CA GLU A 169 0.06 8.37 23.24
C GLU A 169 -1.25 8.58 22.47
N VAL A 170 -2.06 7.54 22.25
CA VAL A 170 -3.39 7.70 21.62
C VAL A 170 -4.30 8.60 22.46
N SER A 171 -4.16 8.54 23.80
CA SER A 171 -4.82 9.50 24.72
C SER A 171 -4.25 10.92 24.60
N LEU A 172 -2.95 11.07 24.32
CA LEU A 172 -2.27 12.35 24.09
C LEU A 172 -2.49 12.93 22.68
N ALA A 173 -2.90 12.11 21.70
CA ALA A 173 -3.26 12.58 20.36
C ALA A 173 -4.53 13.46 20.39
N ILE A 174 -5.45 13.15 21.31
CA ILE A 174 -6.60 14.00 21.65
C ILE A 174 -6.11 15.39 22.07
N VAL A 175 -5.19 15.43 23.04
CA VAL A 175 -4.54 16.66 23.52
C VAL A 175 -3.90 17.43 22.37
N THR A 176 -3.12 16.75 21.51
CA THR A 176 -2.42 17.36 20.37
C THR A 176 -3.38 17.99 19.35
N THR A 177 -4.56 17.40 19.15
CA THR A 177 -5.57 17.94 18.23
C THR A 177 -6.22 19.20 18.80
N VAL A 178 -6.46 19.24 20.12
CA VAL A 178 -6.90 20.45 20.82
C VAL A 178 -5.85 21.56 20.67
N VAL A 179 -4.55 21.25 20.82
CA VAL A 179 -3.44 22.23 20.57
C VAL A 179 -3.56 22.88 19.19
N LYS A 180 -3.73 22.05 18.15
CA LYS A 180 -3.81 22.54 16.77
C LYS A 180 -5.04 23.40 16.52
N ALA A 181 -6.16 23.11 17.19
CA ALA A 181 -7.42 23.84 17.02
C ALA A 181 -7.46 25.15 17.83
N THR A 182 -6.64 25.29 18.88
CA THR A 182 -6.65 26.45 19.78
C THR A 182 -5.31 27.18 19.92
N PRO A 183 -4.59 27.47 18.81
CA PRO A 183 -3.21 27.99 18.84
C PRO A 183 -3.07 29.41 19.41
N THR A 184 -4.19 30.09 19.69
CA THR A 184 -4.25 31.45 20.21
C THR A 184 -4.41 31.52 21.72
N ILE A 185 -4.54 30.38 22.41
CA ILE A 185 -4.62 30.33 23.88
C ILE A 185 -3.19 30.41 24.42
N THR A 186 -2.92 31.31 25.37
CA THR A 186 -1.61 31.45 26.03
C THR A 186 -1.14 30.11 26.61
N ASP A 187 0.15 29.77 26.46
CA ASP A 187 0.73 28.46 26.78
C ASP A 187 0.30 27.86 28.13
N ASP A 188 0.23 28.68 29.18
CA ASP A 188 -0.13 28.19 30.52
C ASP A 188 -1.65 27.99 30.74
N ILE A 189 -2.51 28.84 30.17
CA ILE A 189 -3.97 28.63 30.15
C ILE A 189 -4.29 27.41 29.28
N PHE A 190 -3.60 27.31 28.14
CA PHE A 190 -3.71 26.21 27.22
C PHE A 190 -3.36 24.89 27.91
N LEU A 191 -2.22 24.83 28.60
CA LEU A 191 -1.76 23.65 29.33
C LEU A 191 -2.73 23.24 30.43
N ALA A 192 -3.27 24.19 31.20
CA ALA A 192 -4.22 23.92 32.28
C ALA A 192 -5.58 23.42 31.77
N VAL A 193 -6.10 24.05 30.70
CA VAL A 193 -7.35 23.65 30.05
C VAL A 193 -7.21 22.28 29.40
N VAL A 194 -6.09 22.04 28.69
CA VAL A 194 -5.76 20.73 28.12
C VAL A 194 -5.66 19.64 29.19
N PHE A 195 -4.99 19.94 30.30
CA PHE A 195 -4.82 18.98 31.39
C PHE A 195 -6.17 18.64 32.04
N TYR A 196 -7.00 19.64 32.33
CA TYR A 196 -8.33 19.44 32.87
C TYR A 196 -9.22 18.67 31.89
N LEU A 197 -9.14 18.97 30.60
CA LEU A 197 -9.88 18.26 29.57
C LEU A 197 -9.44 16.83 29.40
N LYS A 198 -8.13 16.57 29.42
CA LYS A 198 -7.60 15.22 29.38
C LYS A 198 -8.22 14.39 30.50
N ASN A 199 -8.18 14.90 31.73
CA ASN A 199 -8.76 14.19 32.87
C ASN A 199 -10.29 14.10 32.78
N PHE A 200 -10.98 15.17 32.37
CA PHE A 200 -12.42 15.14 32.19
C PHE A 200 -12.85 14.13 31.12
N ILE A 201 -12.10 14.04 30.01
CA ILE A 201 -12.29 13.03 28.96
C ILE A 201 -11.98 11.64 29.52
N GLU A 202 -10.85 11.46 30.22
CA GLU A 202 -10.53 10.19 30.89
C GLU A 202 -11.59 9.78 31.90
N ASP A 203 -12.25 10.72 32.58
CA ASP A 203 -13.32 10.43 33.54
C ASP A 203 -14.65 10.12 32.84
N ASN A 204 -14.98 10.81 31.74
CA ASN A 204 -16.28 10.75 31.07
C ASN A 204 -16.32 9.91 29.78
N ILE A 205 -15.19 9.38 29.30
CA ILE A 205 -15.20 8.38 28.22
C ILE A 205 -16.05 7.18 28.67
N PRO A 206 -16.95 6.66 27.82
CA PRO A 206 -17.72 5.46 28.12
C PRO A 206 -16.83 4.29 28.56
N GLU A 207 -17.24 3.56 29.60
CA GLU A 207 -16.43 2.48 30.18
C GLU A 207 -16.09 1.39 29.15
N SER A 208 -16.98 1.10 28.20
CA SER A 208 -16.71 0.18 27.09
C SER A 208 -15.54 0.62 26.21
N ILE A 209 -15.39 1.91 25.95
CA ILE A 209 -14.24 2.46 25.21
C ILE A 209 -12.96 2.29 26.03
N LYS A 210 -12.98 2.60 27.34
CA LYS A 210 -11.83 2.38 28.24
C LYS A 210 -11.43 0.91 28.28
N ASN A 211 -12.39 0.01 28.39
CA ASN A 211 -12.19 -1.44 28.38
C ASN A 211 -11.52 -1.88 27.08
N VAL A 212 -12.01 -1.43 25.93
CA VAL A 212 -11.40 -1.72 24.62
C VAL A 212 -9.93 -1.27 24.58
N TYR A 213 -9.63 -0.04 25.02
CA TYR A 213 -8.26 0.47 25.05
C TYR A 213 -7.35 -0.34 26.00
N ASN A 214 -7.84 -0.66 27.20
CA ASN A 214 -7.09 -1.44 28.17
C ASN A 214 -6.83 -2.87 27.67
N LYS A 215 -7.83 -3.51 27.06
CA LYS A 215 -7.70 -4.85 26.47
C LYS A 215 -6.71 -4.87 25.31
N LEU A 216 -6.75 -3.86 24.43
CA LEU A 216 -5.75 -3.71 23.37
C LEU A 216 -4.34 -3.51 23.94
N LYS A 217 -4.18 -2.69 24.99
CA LYS A 217 -2.88 -2.49 25.67
C LYS A 217 -2.34 -3.81 26.23
N VAL A 218 -3.17 -4.57 26.94
CA VAL A 218 -2.78 -5.90 27.47
C VAL A 218 -2.40 -6.84 26.33
N PHE A 219 -3.24 -6.95 25.31
CA PHE A 219 -2.99 -7.76 24.12
C PHE A 219 -1.63 -7.46 23.48
N PHE A 220 -1.32 -6.18 23.26
CA PHE A 220 -0.05 -5.80 22.63
C PHE A 220 1.17 -6.00 23.51
N ASN A 221 1.03 -5.84 24.83
CA ASN A 221 2.10 -6.20 25.77
C ASN A 221 2.40 -7.71 25.74
N GLU A 222 1.38 -8.55 25.59
CA GLU A 222 1.57 -10.00 25.44
C GLU A 222 2.23 -10.36 24.10
N ILE A 223 1.87 -9.69 23.01
CA ILE A 223 2.58 -9.83 21.71
C ILE A 223 4.05 -9.44 21.89
N LEU A 224 4.34 -8.35 22.61
CA LEU A 224 5.70 -7.91 22.90
C LEU A 224 6.52 -8.97 23.62
N GLU A 225 5.96 -9.54 24.68
CA GLU A 225 6.59 -10.59 25.46
C GLU A 225 6.93 -11.81 24.59
N VAL A 226 5.99 -12.28 23.75
CA VAL A 226 6.22 -13.47 22.93
C VAL A 226 7.24 -13.24 21.82
N PHE A 227 7.15 -12.12 21.10
CA PHE A 227 8.08 -11.83 20.00
C PHE A 227 9.49 -11.51 20.50
N SER A 228 9.64 -10.98 21.72
CA SER A 228 10.97 -10.85 22.36
C SER A 228 11.67 -12.21 22.52
N GLY A 229 10.91 -13.29 22.71
CA GLY A 229 11.41 -14.64 22.84
C GLY A 229 11.69 -15.38 21.52
N ILE A 230 11.19 -14.87 20.38
CA ILE A 230 11.40 -15.50 19.06
C ILE A 230 12.86 -15.34 18.59
N GLY A 231 13.52 -14.23 18.94
CA GLY A 231 14.94 -14.00 18.61
C GLY A 231 15.88 -15.07 19.16
N ALA A 232 15.57 -15.62 20.35
CA ALA A 232 16.35 -16.68 20.98
C ALA A 232 16.19 -18.06 20.29
N ILE A 233 15.09 -18.28 19.56
CA ILE A 233 14.76 -19.56 18.91
C ILE A 233 15.41 -19.70 17.54
N ILE A 234 15.76 -18.57 16.89
CA ILE A 234 16.18 -18.54 15.49
C ILE A 234 17.71 -18.70 15.30
N VAL A 235 18.48 -18.72 16.40
CA VAL A 235 19.96 -18.80 16.39
C VAL A 235 20.51 -20.06 15.68
N GLU A 236 19.70 -21.10 15.46
CA GLU A 236 20.14 -22.37 14.86
C GLU A 236 19.88 -22.56 13.36
N LYS A 237 19.23 -21.62 12.63
CA LYS A 237 18.86 -21.85 11.21
C LYS A 237 19.43 -20.81 10.22
N VAL A 238 19.80 -21.35 9.05
CA VAL A 238 20.60 -20.78 7.95
C VAL A 238 20.05 -19.46 7.36
N ASP A 239 20.97 -18.55 7.06
CA ASP A 239 20.88 -17.14 6.64
C ASP A 239 19.66 -16.68 5.82
N ARG A 240 19.28 -17.37 4.73
CA ARG A 240 18.18 -16.92 3.84
C ARG A 240 16.79 -17.17 4.43
N GLU A 241 16.66 -18.17 5.29
CA GLU A 241 15.39 -18.48 5.94
C GLU A 241 15.07 -17.46 7.04
N VAL A 242 16.10 -16.88 7.69
CA VAL A 242 15.93 -15.81 8.69
C VAL A 242 15.38 -14.52 8.07
N ALA A 243 15.79 -14.17 6.85
CA ALA A 243 15.24 -13.02 6.15
C ALA A 243 13.76 -13.21 5.75
N LYS A 244 13.36 -14.43 5.37
CA LYS A 244 11.94 -14.77 5.12
C LYS A 244 11.11 -14.77 6.40
N ILE A 245 11.69 -15.26 7.50
CA ILE A 245 11.09 -15.15 8.84
C ILE A 245 10.83 -13.70 9.20
N ASN A 246 11.83 -12.83 9.03
CA ASN A 246 11.67 -11.40 9.27
C ASN A 246 10.53 -10.81 8.43
N ALA A 247 10.45 -11.17 7.16
CA ALA A 247 9.40 -10.67 6.29
C ALA A 247 7.99 -11.11 6.75
N PHE A 248 7.81 -12.39 7.06
CA PHE A 248 6.55 -12.89 7.61
C PHE A 248 6.19 -12.24 8.95
N LEU A 249 7.15 -12.08 9.87
CA LEU A 249 6.93 -11.39 11.14
C LEU A 249 6.53 -9.93 10.93
N CYS A 250 7.16 -9.22 9.99
CA CYS A 250 6.76 -7.86 9.62
C CYS A 250 5.31 -7.82 9.12
N GLY A 251 4.91 -8.80 8.31
CA GLY A 251 3.54 -8.94 7.82
C GLY A 251 2.54 -9.20 8.95
N LEU A 252 2.87 -10.15 9.82
CA LEU A 252 2.05 -10.51 10.98
C LEU A 252 1.85 -9.33 11.94
N LEU A 253 2.94 -8.63 12.28
CA LEU A 253 2.89 -7.45 13.12
C LEU A 253 2.11 -6.31 12.45
N ASN A 254 2.29 -6.09 11.14
CA ASN A 254 1.47 -5.11 10.42
C ASN A 254 -0.01 -5.47 10.41
N GLY A 255 -0.38 -6.75 10.26
CA GLY A 255 -1.77 -7.20 10.36
C GLY A 255 -2.38 -6.93 11.75
N LEU A 256 -1.59 -7.12 12.81
CA LEU A 256 -1.99 -6.79 14.18
C LEU A 256 -2.12 -5.26 14.40
N ILE A 257 -1.22 -4.46 13.81
CA ILE A 257 -1.31 -3.00 13.79
C ILE A 257 -2.59 -2.56 13.04
N SER A 258 -2.89 -3.16 11.88
CA SER A 258 -4.12 -2.90 11.12
C SER A 258 -5.37 -3.26 11.92
N LEU A 259 -5.33 -4.33 12.74
CA LEU A 259 -6.42 -4.69 13.65
C LEU A 259 -6.67 -3.59 14.68
N ALA A 260 -5.63 -3.08 15.34
CA ALA A 260 -5.77 -1.95 16.26
C ALA A 260 -6.32 -0.70 15.59
N GLN A 261 -5.80 -0.35 14.40
CA GLN A 261 -6.29 0.79 13.62
C GLN A 261 -7.77 0.61 13.26
N THR A 262 -8.18 -0.61 12.92
CA THR A 262 -9.58 -0.91 12.60
C THR A 262 -10.46 -0.77 13.84
N VAL A 263 -10.06 -1.29 15.00
CA VAL A 263 -10.82 -1.11 16.25
C VAL A 263 -10.98 0.38 16.60
N ILE A 264 -9.90 1.15 16.53
CA ILE A 264 -9.95 2.60 16.80
C ILE A 264 -10.81 3.33 15.77
N MET A 265 -10.76 2.92 14.50
CA MET A 265 -11.63 3.46 13.47
C MET A 265 -13.10 3.13 13.74
N LEU A 266 -13.43 1.92 14.16
CA LEU A 266 -14.80 1.53 14.51
C LEU A 266 -15.30 2.33 15.72
N LEU A 267 -14.46 2.49 16.75
CA LEU A 267 -14.74 3.40 17.86
C LEU A 267 -15.01 4.83 17.35
N ALA A 268 -14.17 5.34 16.45
CA ALA A 268 -14.36 6.65 15.82
C ALA A 268 -15.67 6.73 15.00
N MET A 269 -16.08 5.66 14.32
CA MET A 269 -17.33 5.61 13.56
C MET A 269 -18.55 5.57 14.48
N VAL A 270 -18.49 4.84 15.58
CA VAL A 270 -19.59 4.72 16.55
C VAL A 270 -19.75 6.00 17.36
N THR A 271 -18.64 6.67 17.67
CA THR A 271 -18.61 7.96 18.37
C THR A 271 -18.78 9.17 17.46
N ASP A 272 -18.82 8.95 16.14
CA ASP A 272 -19.07 10.02 15.16
C ASP A 272 -20.46 10.61 15.42
N LYS A 273 -20.50 11.90 15.77
CA LYS A 273 -21.71 12.66 16.15
C LYS A 273 -22.29 12.33 17.53
N ILE A 274 -21.55 11.67 18.42
CA ILE A 274 -21.91 11.64 19.85
C ILE A 274 -21.39 12.95 20.48
N PRO A 275 -22.27 13.82 21.00
CA PRO A 275 -21.85 14.96 21.80
C PRO A 275 -21.40 14.46 23.17
N PHE A 276 -20.19 13.91 23.27
CA PHE A 276 -19.75 13.13 24.43
C PHE A 276 -19.71 13.94 25.74
N LEU A 277 -19.52 15.26 25.66
CA LEU A 277 -19.62 16.20 26.80
C LEU A 277 -21.07 16.52 27.18
N GLU A 278 -22.04 16.12 26.36
CA GLU A 278 -23.47 16.38 26.54
C GLU A 278 -24.32 15.12 26.26
N MET A 279 -23.81 13.92 26.58
CA MET A 279 -24.49 12.64 26.31
C MET A 279 -25.88 12.56 26.93
N GLU A 280 -26.09 13.25 28.04
CA GLU A 280 -27.38 13.42 28.73
C GLU A 280 -28.48 14.04 27.85
N LYS A 281 -28.11 14.72 26.76
CA LYS A 281 -29.06 15.32 25.80
C LYS A 281 -29.53 14.35 24.71
N MET A 282 -28.93 13.16 24.60
CA MET A 282 -29.33 12.15 23.62
C MET A 282 -30.58 11.38 24.06
N SER A 283 -31.38 10.94 23.10
CA SER A 283 -32.54 10.09 23.43
C SER A 283 -32.09 8.71 23.92
N PRO A 284 -32.86 8.05 24.81
CA PRO A 284 -32.56 6.69 25.25
C PRO A 284 -32.41 5.68 24.10
N LEU A 285 -33.16 5.88 23.00
CA LEU A 285 -33.10 5.01 21.82
C LEU A 285 -31.80 5.18 21.02
N GLU A 286 -31.30 6.41 20.90
CA GLU A 286 -30.01 6.68 20.25
C GLU A 286 -28.87 6.13 21.11
N LEU A 287 -28.90 6.37 22.42
CA LEU A 287 -27.92 5.83 23.37
C LEU A 287 -27.84 4.30 23.30
N ALA A 288 -28.99 3.62 23.28
CA ALA A 288 -29.03 2.16 23.16
C ALA A 288 -28.38 1.64 21.86
N LYS A 289 -28.59 2.32 20.72
CA LYS A 289 -27.96 1.94 19.44
C LYS A 289 -26.44 2.16 19.44
N HIS A 290 -25.96 3.19 20.12
CA HIS A 290 -24.51 3.40 20.27
C HIS A 290 -23.90 2.35 21.22
N GLN A 291 -24.59 2.03 22.32
CA GLN A 291 -24.17 0.99 23.26
C GLN A 291 -24.07 -0.39 22.60
N GLU A 292 -25.08 -0.82 21.83
CA GLU A 292 -25.06 -2.11 21.11
C GLU A 292 -23.84 -2.23 20.18
N LYS A 293 -23.45 -1.14 19.50
CA LYS A 293 -22.26 -1.13 18.64
C LYS A 293 -20.96 -1.12 19.43
N LEU A 294 -20.92 -0.45 20.57
CA LEU A 294 -19.75 -0.44 21.46
C LEU A 294 -19.55 -1.82 22.10
N GLU A 295 -20.63 -2.48 22.54
CA GLU A 295 -20.62 -3.86 23.04
C GLU A 295 -20.06 -4.81 21.98
N PHE A 296 -20.52 -4.70 20.72
CA PHE A 296 -19.94 -5.48 19.63
C PHE A 296 -18.42 -5.26 19.46
N ILE A 297 -17.95 -4.01 19.55
CA ILE A 297 -16.51 -3.71 19.43
C ILE A 297 -15.76 -4.30 20.62
N GLU A 298 -16.33 -4.23 21.82
CA GLU A 298 -15.77 -4.83 23.02
C GLU A 298 -15.68 -6.36 22.92
N ASP A 299 -16.76 -7.03 22.53
CA ASP A 299 -16.81 -8.48 22.29
C ASP A 299 -15.81 -8.89 21.21
N PHE A 300 -15.69 -8.09 20.14
CA PHE A 300 -14.71 -8.30 19.09
C PHE A 300 -13.28 -8.22 19.63
N VAL A 301 -12.96 -7.25 20.49
CA VAL A 301 -11.65 -7.16 21.13
C VAL A 301 -11.42 -8.32 22.10
N ASP A 302 -12.46 -8.74 22.84
CA ASP A 302 -12.40 -9.87 23.76
C ASP A 302 -12.05 -11.18 23.06
N LEU A 303 -12.58 -11.42 21.86
CA LEU A 303 -12.24 -12.58 21.06
C LEU A 303 -10.71 -12.71 20.84
N PHE A 304 -10.02 -11.61 20.53
CA PHE A 304 -8.56 -11.63 20.35
C PHE A 304 -7.83 -11.66 21.68
N ALA A 305 -8.27 -10.89 22.67
CA ALA A 305 -7.61 -10.77 23.97
C ALA A 305 -7.64 -12.10 24.77
N GLN A 306 -8.74 -12.84 24.71
CA GLN A 306 -8.87 -14.12 25.42
C GLN A 306 -8.01 -15.24 24.80
N ASN A 307 -7.76 -15.14 23.49
CA ASN A 307 -7.04 -16.16 22.72
C ASN A 307 -5.61 -15.73 22.36
N SER A 308 -5.18 -14.55 22.79
CA SER A 308 -3.90 -13.93 22.45
C SER A 308 -2.72 -14.82 22.82
N LYS A 309 -2.68 -15.33 24.05
CA LYS A 309 -1.62 -16.19 24.55
C LYS A 309 -1.50 -17.45 23.74
N GLU A 310 -2.62 -18.10 23.47
CA GLU A 310 -2.65 -19.34 22.68
C GLU A 310 -2.24 -19.10 21.22
N PHE A 311 -2.74 -18.02 20.61
CA PHE A 311 -2.36 -17.58 19.28
C PHE A 311 -0.85 -17.35 19.20
N LEU A 312 -0.30 -16.60 20.14
CA LEU A 312 1.11 -16.22 20.16
C LEU A 312 2.03 -17.40 20.46
N ILE A 313 1.66 -18.28 21.38
CA ILE A 313 2.37 -19.55 21.62
C ILE A 313 2.34 -20.41 20.36
N GLY A 314 1.20 -20.49 19.70
CA GLY A 314 1.06 -21.18 18.43
C GLY A 314 2.00 -20.63 17.36
N VAL A 315 2.01 -19.30 17.16
CA VAL A 315 2.95 -18.61 16.25
C VAL A 315 4.40 -18.92 16.62
N LYS A 316 4.77 -18.83 17.89
CA LYS A 316 6.12 -19.18 18.37
C LYS A 316 6.49 -20.63 18.02
N ASN A 317 5.59 -21.57 18.25
CA ASN A 317 5.81 -23.00 17.99
C ASN A 317 5.98 -23.32 16.49
N LEU A 318 5.38 -22.52 15.60
CA LEU A 318 5.58 -22.68 14.16
C LEU A 318 7.06 -22.57 13.76
N PHE A 319 7.84 -21.72 14.45
CA PHE A 319 9.26 -21.51 14.15
C PHE A 319 10.18 -22.60 14.73
N SER A 320 9.82 -23.18 15.87
CA SER A 320 10.61 -24.21 16.56
C SER A 320 10.81 -25.46 15.71
N ASP A 321 9.79 -25.91 14.99
CA ASP A 321 9.81 -27.19 14.28
C ASP A 321 10.35 -27.11 12.83
N GLY A 322 10.57 -25.91 12.27
CA GLY A 322 10.98 -25.71 10.87
C GLY A 322 9.97 -26.16 9.80
N LYS A 323 8.86 -26.82 10.20
CA LYS A 323 7.80 -27.30 9.31
C LYS A 323 7.03 -26.18 8.64
N ILE A 324 6.88 -25.02 9.31
CA ILE A 324 6.10 -23.90 8.76
C ILE A 324 6.66 -23.42 7.41
N TRP A 325 7.98 -23.36 7.25
CA TRP A 325 8.56 -22.85 6.01
C TRP A 325 8.35 -23.77 4.82
N LYS A 326 8.27 -25.08 5.04
CA LYS A 326 7.94 -26.02 3.99
C LYS A 326 6.52 -25.80 3.47
N GLU A 327 5.58 -25.50 4.35
CA GLU A 327 4.19 -25.23 3.96
C GLU A 327 4.01 -23.81 3.41
N LEU A 328 4.57 -22.79 4.05
CA LEU A 328 4.52 -21.42 3.57
C LEU A 328 5.26 -21.25 2.24
N SER A 329 6.39 -21.93 2.03
CA SER A 329 7.10 -21.87 0.73
C SER A 329 6.25 -22.45 -0.39
N LYS A 330 5.45 -23.49 -0.16
CA LYS A 330 4.50 -23.99 -1.18
C LYS A 330 3.44 -22.94 -1.53
N VAL A 331 2.96 -22.20 -0.53
CA VAL A 331 2.00 -21.09 -0.74
C VAL A 331 2.67 -19.97 -1.52
N VAL A 332 3.87 -19.55 -1.10
CA VAL A 332 4.69 -18.53 -1.77
C VAL A 332 4.99 -18.95 -3.21
N ASP A 333 5.38 -20.19 -3.46
CA ASP A 333 5.67 -20.69 -4.81
C ASP A 333 4.40 -20.75 -5.67
N GLY A 334 3.27 -21.11 -5.07
CA GLY A 334 1.96 -21.01 -5.72
C GLY A 334 1.57 -19.58 -6.09
N LEU A 335 1.92 -18.60 -5.25
CA LEU A 335 1.67 -17.18 -5.48
C LEU A 335 2.66 -16.55 -6.47
N LYS A 336 3.96 -16.88 -6.38
CA LYS A 336 4.99 -16.49 -7.35
C LYS A 336 4.61 -16.93 -8.76
N LYS A 337 4.07 -18.15 -8.92
CA LYS A 337 3.53 -18.64 -10.20
C LYS A 337 2.33 -17.84 -10.71
N LYS A 338 1.58 -17.19 -9.81
CA LYS A 338 0.41 -16.37 -10.13
C LYS A 338 0.76 -14.88 -10.33
N PHE A 339 1.87 -14.42 -9.75
CA PHE A 339 2.25 -13.00 -9.63
C PHE A 339 3.80 -12.86 -9.60
N SER A 340 4.41 -12.82 -10.79
CA SER A 340 5.87 -12.93 -10.99
C SER A 340 6.65 -11.66 -10.66
N ASP A 341 6.01 -10.48 -10.62
CA ASP A 341 6.65 -9.18 -10.37
C ASP A 341 7.04 -8.95 -8.89
N LEU A 342 6.63 -9.85 -8.00
CA LEU A 342 6.76 -9.70 -6.55
C LEU A 342 7.71 -10.74 -5.97
N ASN A 343 8.75 -10.26 -5.27
CA ASN A 343 9.78 -11.11 -4.71
C ASN A 343 9.26 -11.96 -3.53
N GLU A 344 10.04 -12.97 -3.14
CA GLU A 344 9.63 -13.93 -2.12
C GLU A 344 9.43 -13.34 -0.71
N TYR A 345 10.14 -12.24 -0.42
CA TYR A 345 10.02 -11.54 0.85
C TYR A 345 8.72 -10.74 0.91
N PHE A 346 8.29 -10.13 -0.20
CA PHE A 346 6.95 -9.55 -0.30
C PHE A 346 5.87 -10.61 -0.04
N TRP A 347 5.99 -11.81 -0.62
CA TRP A 347 5.00 -12.87 -0.40
C TRP A 347 4.99 -13.39 1.03
N ALA A 348 6.16 -13.56 1.65
CA ALA A 348 6.24 -13.91 3.06
C ALA A 348 5.57 -12.86 3.95
N TYR A 349 5.84 -11.56 3.69
CA TYR A 349 5.16 -10.44 4.34
C TYR A 349 3.65 -10.45 4.12
N PHE A 350 3.20 -10.60 2.87
CA PHE A 350 1.78 -10.61 2.52
C PHE A 350 1.05 -11.76 3.23
N ILE A 351 1.63 -12.95 3.26
CA ILE A 351 1.10 -14.13 3.95
C ILE A 351 0.97 -13.89 5.45
N GLY A 352 1.92 -13.18 6.08
CA GLY A 352 1.83 -12.82 7.49
C GLY A 352 0.64 -11.89 7.78
N ALA A 353 0.31 -11.00 6.85
CA ALA A 353 -0.73 -9.99 7.03
C ALA A 353 -2.13 -10.45 6.57
N VAL A 354 -2.23 -11.29 5.53
CA VAL A 354 -3.50 -11.61 4.83
C VAL A 354 -4.58 -12.18 5.75
N ALA A 355 -4.19 -12.92 6.78
CA ALA A 355 -5.12 -13.53 7.73
C ALA A 355 -5.95 -12.48 8.49
N PHE A 356 -5.31 -11.37 8.88
CA PHE A 356 -5.96 -10.26 9.57
C PHE A 356 -6.73 -9.40 8.58
N GLU A 357 -6.12 -9.03 7.46
CA GLU A 357 -6.71 -8.11 6.48
C GLU A 357 -8.10 -8.57 5.98
N LEU A 358 -8.31 -9.87 5.80
CA LEU A 358 -9.63 -10.42 5.41
C LEU A 358 -10.71 -10.24 6.46
N ILE A 359 -10.37 -10.50 7.73
CA ILE A 359 -11.28 -10.33 8.86
C ILE A 359 -11.64 -8.86 8.99
N LEU A 360 -10.65 -7.97 8.85
CA LEU A 360 -10.84 -6.53 8.98
C LEU A 360 -11.71 -5.94 7.86
N ASP A 361 -11.52 -6.35 6.60
CA ASP A 361 -12.34 -5.86 5.49
C ASP A 361 -13.82 -6.23 5.63
N ALA A 362 -14.12 -7.43 6.13
CA ALA A 362 -15.49 -7.87 6.37
C ALA A 362 -16.20 -6.99 7.41
N ILE A 363 -15.48 -6.61 8.48
CA ILE A 363 -16.01 -5.75 9.54
C ILE A 363 -16.27 -4.33 9.02
N ILE A 364 -15.32 -3.75 8.29
CA ILE A 364 -15.48 -2.42 7.71
C ILE A 364 -16.67 -2.41 6.74
N ALA A 365 -16.81 -3.42 5.90
CA ALA A 365 -17.92 -3.53 4.96
C ALA A 365 -19.27 -3.53 5.68
N TYR A 366 -19.39 -4.20 6.83
CA TYR A 366 -20.60 -4.18 7.64
C TYR A 366 -20.91 -2.78 8.21
N PHE A 367 -19.94 -2.14 8.87
CA PHE A 367 -20.15 -0.84 9.52
C PHE A 367 -20.43 0.30 8.53
N THR A 368 -19.97 0.16 7.28
CA THR A 368 -20.15 1.14 6.20
C THR A 368 -21.26 0.79 5.21
N GLY A 369 -21.95 -0.33 5.41
CA GLY A 369 -23.01 -0.82 4.52
C GLY A 369 -22.54 -1.18 3.11
N GLY A 370 -21.26 -1.52 2.93
CA GLY A 370 -20.68 -1.90 1.63
C GLY A 370 -20.56 -0.76 0.61
N SER A 371 -20.59 0.50 1.05
CA SER A 371 -20.56 1.70 0.20
C SER A 371 -19.14 2.15 -0.21
N SER A 372 -19.03 3.23 -0.99
CA SER A 372 -17.75 3.88 -1.34
C SER A 372 -16.93 4.36 -0.13
N LEU A 373 -17.55 4.40 1.06
CA LEU A 373 -16.87 4.68 2.33
C LEU A 373 -15.91 3.55 2.75
N VAL A 374 -16.13 2.31 2.29
CA VAL A 374 -15.16 1.20 2.50
C VAL A 374 -13.82 1.57 1.90
N ALA A 375 -13.79 2.03 0.64
CA ALA A 375 -12.54 2.38 -0.03
C ALA A 375 -11.81 3.53 0.67
N GLN A 376 -12.54 4.51 1.21
CA GLN A 376 -11.96 5.62 1.96
C GLN A 376 -11.44 5.18 3.34
N ALA A 377 -12.17 4.31 4.04
CA ALA A 377 -11.77 3.73 5.32
C ALA A 377 -10.53 2.82 5.16
N SER A 378 -10.54 1.95 4.16
CA SER A 378 -9.41 1.06 3.83
C SER A 378 -8.17 1.83 3.36
N ALA A 379 -8.33 2.93 2.62
CA ALA A 379 -7.22 3.80 2.24
C ALA A 379 -6.59 4.53 3.44
N LYS A 380 -7.39 4.93 4.44
CA LYS A 380 -6.89 5.57 5.67
C LYS A 380 -6.11 4.64 6.59
N ILE A 381 -6.34 3.33 6.51
CA ILE A 381 -5.63 2.30 7.29
C ILE A 381 -4.39 1.80 6.55
N GLY A 382 -3.91 2.45 5.47
CA GLY A 382 -2.58 2.19 4.88
C GLY A 382 -2.22 0.72 4.69
N ARG A 383 -3.16 -0.09 4.16
CA ARG A 383 -3.00 -1.55 4.06
C ARG A 383 -2.00 -1.91 2.96
N ILE A 384 -1.28 -3.03 3.18
CA ILE A 384 -0.22 -3.65 2.35
C ILE A 384 0.00 -2.97 0.99
N THR A 385 0.61 -1.78 1.00
CA THR A 385 1.19 -1.01 -0.13
C THR A 385 0.37 -0.85 -1.42
N ALA A 386 0.47 0.32 -2.05
CA ALA A 386 -0.06 0.60 -3.39
C ALA A 386 0.22 -0.49 -4.48
N LYS A 387 1.21 -1.37 -4.31
CA LYS A 387 1.45 -2.54 -5.18
C LYS A 387 0.40 -3.66 -5.07
N ALA A 388 -0.28 -3.78 -3.94
CA ALA A 388 -1.41 -4.70 -3.77
C ALA A 388 -2.73 -4.10 -4.26
N GLU A 389 -2.78 -2.87 -4.80
CA GLU A 389 -4.02 -2.26 -5.31
C GLU A 389 -4.72 -3.13 -6.36
N GLN A 390 -3.95 -3.89 -7.16
CA GLN A 390 -4.50 -4.87 -8.10
C GLN A 390 -5.14 -6.09 -7.39
N LEU A 391 -4.55 -6.56 -6.28
CA LEU A 391 -5.07 -7.62 -5.40
C LEU A 391 -6.26 -7.12 -4.56
N GLY A 392 -6.24 -5.83 -4.19
CA GLY A 392 -7.23 -5.14 -3.39
C GLY A 392 -8.59 -5.07 -4.09
N SER A 393 -8.65 -4.94 -5.42
CA SER A 393 -9.92 -4.97 -6.15
C SER A 393 -10.69 -6.29 -5.96
N LYS A 394 -9.99 -7.43 -5.95
CA LYS A 394 -10.58 -8.76 -5.70
C LYS A 394 -10.84 -9.02 -4.22
N GLY A 395 -9.96 -8.56 -3.33
CA GLY A 395 -10.21 -8.56 -1.89
C GLY A 395 -11.46 -7.75 -1.52
N ILE A 396 -11.63 -6.57 -2.10
CA ILE A 396 -12.80 -5.70 -1.94
C ILE A 396 -14.06 -6.39 -2.46
N GLN A 397 -14.02 -7.04 -3.62
CA GLN A 397 -15.17 -7.81 -4.15
C GLN A 397 -15.52 -9.02 -3.29
N PHE A 398 -14.52 -9.77 -2.80
CA PHE A 398 -14.72 -10.85 -1.83
C PHE A 398 -15.42 -10.32 -0.57
N SER A 399 -14.90 -9.24 0.01
CA SER A 399 -15.45 -8.61 1.22
C SER A 399 -16.84 -8.03 1.03
N GLN A 400 -17.14 -7.45 -0.14
CA GLN A 400 -18.49 -7.01 -0.51
C GLN A 400 -19.47 -8.18 -0.63
N ASN A 401 -19.04 -9.30 -1.22
CA ASN A 401 -19.85 -10.51 -1.35
C ASN A 401 -20.05 -11.21 0.01
N LEU A 402 -19.06 -11.15 0.89
CA LEU A 402 -19.11 -11.67 2.25
C LEU A 402 -20.04 -10.82 3.12
N GLY A 403 -19.93 -9.49 3.06
CA GLY A 403 -20.84 -8.56 3.74
C GLY A 403 -22.30 -8.68 3.29
N ARG A 404 -22.55 -9.13 2.05
CA ARG A 404 -23.90 -9.47 1.57
C ARG A 404 -24.41 -10.83 2.07
N LYS A 405 -23.52 -11.75 2.45
CA LYS A 405 -23.84 -13.12 2.90
C LYS A 405 -23.98 -13.24 4.43
N ILE A 406 -23.25 -12.41 5.17
CA ILE A 406 -23.40 -12.28 6.63
C ILE A 406 -24.72 -11.53 6.87
N ALA A 407 -25.69 -12.22 7.47
CA ALA A 407 -27.08 -11.77 7.58
C ALA A 407 -27.24 -10.47 8.40
N ASN A 408 -28.44 -9.87 8.32
CA ASN A 408 -28.83 -8.51 8.69
C ASN A 408 -28.60 -8.04 10.16
N SER A 409 -27.74 -8.70 10.97
CA SER A 409 -27.54 -8.41 12.41
C SER A 409 -26.07 -8.43 12.88
N LEU A 410 -25.75 -7.70 13.97
CA LEU A 410 -24.42 -7.67 14.60
C LEU A 410 -24.00 -9.05 15.13
N GLN A 411 -24.97 -9.83 15.60
CA GLN A 411 -24.73 -11.16 16.19
C GLN A 411 -24.30 -12.19 15.14
N ASP A 412 -24.84 -12.11 13.92
CA ASP A 412 -24.44 -12.99 12.81
C ASP A 412 -23.02 -12.67 12.34
N LEU A 413 -22.67 -11.37 12.31
CA LEU A 413 -21.30 -10.94 12.06
C LEU A 413 -20.34 -11.46 13.13
N TYR A 414 -20.68 -11.30 14.41
CA TYR A 414 -19.84 -11.77 15.51
C TYR A 414 -19.57 -13.29 15.40
N LYS A 415 -20.62 -14.11 15.20
CA LYS A 415 -20.46 -15.56 15.04
C LYS A 415 -19.57 -15.94 13.86
N TRP A 416 -19.66 -15.19 12.76
CA TRP A 416 -18.81 -15.41 11.60
C TRP A 416 -17.35 -15.08 11.94
N LEU A 417 -17.08 -13.94 12.59
CA LEU A 417 -15.74 -13.53 13.02
C LEU A 417 -15.12 -14.51 14.01
N GLU A 418 -15.89 -14.92 15.01
CA GLU A 418 -15.50 -15.92 16.00
C GLU A 418 -15.09 -17.22 15.30
N LYS A 419 -15.90 -17.71 14.36
CA LYS A 419 -15.59 -18.91 13.59
C LYS A 419 -14.29 -18.76 12.79
N GLU A 420 -14.13 -17.67 12.05
CA GLU A 420 -12.95 -17.44 11.20
C GLU A 420 -11.66 -17.35 12.01
N PHE A 421 -11.73 -16.64 13.15
CA PHE A 421 -10.61 -16.50 14.06
C PHE A 421 -10.26 -17.83 14.74
N LEU A 422 -11.24 -18.59 15.22
CA LEU A 422 -11.01 -19.91 15.81
C LEU A 422 -10.48 -20.93 14.79
N GLU A 423 -10.95 -20.90 13.53
CA GLU A 423 -10.38 -21.69 12.44
C GLU A 423 -8.90 -21.36 12.20
N MET A 424 -8.54 -20.08 12.22
CA MET A 424 -7.16 -19.63 12.09
C MET A 424 -6.31 -20.10 13.29
N LEU A 425 -6.81 -19.93 14.51
CA LEU A 425 -6.14 -20.34 15.74
C LEU A 425 -5.84 -21.84 15.74
N GLU A 426 -6.81 -22.66 15.33
CA GLU A 426 -6.65 -24.11 15.25
C GLU A 426 -5.64 -24.51 14.15
N ALA A 427 -5.64 -23.81 13.01
CA ALA A 427 -4.64 -24.02 11.96
C ALA A 427 -3.23 -23.67 12.45
N ILE A 428 -3.09 -22.63 13.29
CA ILE A 428 -1.83 -22.27 13.94
C ILE A 428 -1.40 -23.35 14.92
N LYS A 429 -2.28 -23.78 15.84
CA LYS A 429 -1.99 -24.82 16.84
C LYS A 429 -1.57 -26.15 16.21
N SER A 430 -2.24 -26.54 15.13
CA SER A 430 -1.98 -27.78 14.41
C SER A 430 -0.80 -27.72 13.43
N GLY A 431 -0.18 -26.54 13.26
CA GLY A 431 0.89 -26.33 12.28
C GLY A 431 0.44 -26.33 10.82
N LYS A 432 -0.88 -26.26 10.56
CA LYS A 432 -1.52 -26.29 9.24
C LYS A 432 -1.86 -24.89 8.71
N ILE A 433 -1.24 -23.84 9.25
CA ILE A 433 -1.50 -22.46 8.86
C ILE A 433 -1.33 -22.25 7.34
N GLY A 434 -0.38 -22.93 6.68
CA GLY A 434 -0.20 -22.84 5.24
C GLY A 434 -1.40 -23.34 4.43
N GLU A 435 -2.05 -24.42 4.85
CA GLU A 435 -3.27 -24.95 4.21
C GLU A 435 -4.45 -23.99 4.41
N TRP A 436 -4.59 -23.45 5.62
CA TRP A 436 -5.63 -22.46 5.93
C TRP A 436 -5.44 -21.18 5.11
N ILE A 437 -4.22 -20.63 5.06
CA ILE A 437 -3.89 -19.46 4.26
C ILE A 437 -4.16 -19.74 2.78
N LYS A 438 -3.75 -20.89 2.27
CA LYS A 438 -4.02 -21.30 0.89
C LYS A 438 -5.53 -21.30 0.60
N LYS A 439 -6.34 -21.91 1.48
CA LYS A 439 -7.80 -21.91 1.35
C LYS A 439 -8.38 -20.50 1.32
N LYS A 440 -7.89 -19.58 2.17
CA LYS A 440 -8.36 -18.19 2.18
C LYS A 440 -7.93 -17.43 0.93
N ILE A 441 -6.68 -17.59 0.49
CA ILE A 441 -6.17 -17.05 -0.76
C ILE A 441 -6.99 -17.58 -1.94
N ASP A 442 -7.24 -18.89 -2.02
CA ASP A 442 -8.08 -19.48 -3.07
C ASP A 442 -9.54 -19.01 -2.97
N ALA A 443 -10.06 -18.63 -1.79
CA ALA A 443 -11.38 -18.02 -1.68
C ALA A 443 -11.42 -16.57 -2.22
N ILE A 444 -10.33 -15.81 -2.11
CA ILE A 444 -10.21 -14.44 -2.66
C ILE A 444 -9.97 -14.47 -4.17
N PHE A 445 -9.11 -15.39 -4.61
CA PHE A 445 -8.63 -15.45 -5.98
C PHE A 445 -9.32 -16.52 -6.84
N GLY A 446 -10.20 -17.34 -6.25
CA GLY A 446 -10.85 -18.51 -6.84
C GLY A 446 -10.01 -19.80 -6.73
N GLU A 447 -10.65 -20.96 -6.46
CA GLU A 447 -10.06 -22.27 -6.80
C GLU A 447 -9.94 -22.31 -8.33
N GLY A 448 -8.76 -22.01 -8.86
CA GLY A 448 -8.46 -22.21 -10.27
C GLY A 448 -8.87 -21.10 -11.25
N ASN A 449 -9.43 -19.95 -10.84
CA ASN A 449 -9.69 -18.85 -11.78
C ASN A 449 -8.63 -17.75 -11.64
N LYS A 450 -7.51 -17.90 -12.38
CA LYS A 450 -6.67 -16.74 -12.63
C LYS A 450 -7.53 -15.72 -13.41
N PRO A 451 -7.58 -14.44 -13.02
CA PRO A 451 -8.12 -13.40 -13.92
C PRO A 451 -7.29 -13.32 -15.22
N TYR A 452 -6.05 -13.79 -15.18
CA TYR A 452 -5.18 -13.98 -16.35
C TYR A 452 -5.46 -15.26 -17.15
N ASP A 453 -6.06 -16.29 -16.54
CA ASP A 453 -6.42 -17.55 -17.21
C ASP A 453 -7.78 -17.47 -17.87
N GLU A 454 -8.75 -16.67 -17.43
CA GLU A 454 -10.01 -16.62 -18.20
C GLU A 454 -9.80 -16.09 -19.63
N ILE A 455 -8.88 -15.13 -19.80
CA ILE A 455 -8.45 -14.68 -21.12
C ILE A 455 -7.60 -15.78 -21.80
N PHE A 456 -6.57 -16.32 -21.14
CA PHE A 456 -5.67 -17.31 -21.78
C PHE A 456 -6.32 -18.68 -22.06
N GLU A 457 -7.20 -19.17 -21.18
CA GLU A 457 -8.08 -20.34 -21.39
C GLU A 457 -9.08 -20.08 -22.51
N GLY A 458 -9.67 -18.88 -22.57
CA GLY A 458 -10.46 -18.43 -23.72
C GLY A 458 -9.65 -18.31 -25.02
N LEU A 459 -8.32 -18.24 -24.91
CA LEU A 459 -7.38 -18.21 -26.03
C LEU A 459 -6.81 -19.60 -26.39
N ARG A 460 -7.06 -20.66 -25.60
CA ARG A 460 -6.51 -22.00 -25.86
C ARG A 460 -6.91 -22.55 -27.23
N ASP A 461 -8.16 -22.33 -27.63
CA ASP A 461 -8.64 -22.76 -28.94
C ASP A 461 -7.88 -22.06 -30.08
N TYR A 462 -7.61 -20.76 -29.94
CA TYR A 462 -6.79 -20.00 -30.89
C TYR A 462 -5.33 -20.46 -30.87
N LEU A 463 -4.75 -20.71 -29.69
CA LEU A 463 -3.39 -21.22 -29.56
C LEU A 463 -3.22 -22.59 -30.22
N ARG A 464 -4.22 -23.46 -30.11
CA ARG A 464 -4.24 -24.75 -30.79
C ARG A 464 -4.13 -24.57 -32.30
N ILE A 465 -4.93 -23.67 -32.88
CA ILE A 465 -4.91 -23.37 -34.32
C ILE A 465 -3.51 -22.89 -34.75
N ILE A 466 -2.92 -21.96 -33.99
CA ILE A 466 -1.61 -21.37 -34.36
C ILE A 466 -0.43 -22.30 -34.04
N SER A 467 -0.59 -23.25 -33.11
CA SER A 467 0.48 -24.16 -32.74
C SER A 467 0.95 -25.06 -33.88
N GLU A 468 0.14 -25.26 -34.91
CA GLU A 468 0.50 -26.03 -36.10
C GLU A 468 1.44 -25.25 -37.05
N HIS A 469 1.59 -23.94 -36.87
CA HIS A 469 2.48 -23.12 -37.72
C HIS A 469 3.95 -23.30 -37.36
N ILE A 470 4.72 -23.87 -38.28
CA ILE A 470 6.18 -24.05 -38.15
C ILE A 470 6.90 -22.73 -37.84
N SER A 471 6.49 -21.63 -38.47
CA SER A 471 7.10 -20.31 -38.24
C SER A 471 6.80 -19.76 -36.85
N TYR A 472 5.59 -19.99 -36.33
CA TYR A 472 5.24 -19.64 -34.95
C TYR A 472 6.04 -20.48 -33.95
N GLN A 473 6.13 -21.80 -34.17
CA GLN A 473 6.94 -22.69 -33.33
C GLN A 473 8.41 -22.29 -33.28
N LYS A 474 8.99 -21.86 -34.41
CA LYS A 474 10.35 -21.32 -34.44
C LYS A 474 10.48 -20.05 -33.57
N CYS A 475 9.51 -19.14 -33.64
CA CYS A 475 9.49 -17.94 -32.81
C CYS A 475 9.33 -18.30 -31.32
N LEU A 476 8.48 -19.27 -31.00
CA LEU A 476 8.30 -19.80 -29.66
C LEU A 476 9.61 -20.35 -29.08
N GLU A 477 10.34 -21.15 -29.85
CA GLU A 477 11.66 -21.67 -29.45
C GLU A 477 12.73 -20.58 -29.28
N LEU A 478 12.68 -19.51 -30.08
CA LEU A 478 13.58 -18.36 -29.90
C LEU A 478 13.25 -17.60 -28.61
N VAL A 479 11.96 -17.37 -28.35
CA VAL A 479 11.48 -16.73 -27.13
C VAL A 479 11.83 -17.57 -25.89
N LYS A 480 11.69 -18.91 -25.95
CA LYS A 480 12.14 -19.82 -24.86
C LYS A 480 13.60 -19.62 -24.44
N LYS A 481 14.47 -19.23 -25.38
CA LYS A 481 15.90 -19.03 -25.11
C LYS A 481 16.19 -17.65 -24.53
N ASN A 482 15.40 -16.65 -24.87
CA ASN A 482 15.61 -15.28 -24.44
C ASN A 482 14.26 -14.58 -24.29
N ARG A 483 13.69 -14.68 -23.09
CA ARG A 483 12.42 -14.05 -22.73
C ARG A 483 12.64 -12.58 -22.41
N VAL A 484 11.83 -11.72 -23.03
CA VAL A 484 11.82 -10.28 -22.82
C VAL A 484 10.78 -9.89 -21.78
N PHE A 485 9.63 -10.57 -21.80
CA PHE A 485 8.48 -10.29 -20.92
C PHE A 485 8.16 -11.49 -20.02
N GLU A 486 9.20 -12.23 -19.57
CA GLU A 486 9.04 -13.45 -18.76
C GLU A 486 8.15 -13.24 -17.53
N GLU A 487 8.23 -12.05 -16.94
CA GLU A 487 7.58 -11.70 -15.69
C GLU A 487 6.07 -11.43 -15.82
N TRP A 488 5.51 -11.17 -17.01
CA TRP A 488 4.11 -10.72 -17.10
C TRP A 488 3.37 -11.06 -18.42
N MET A 489 4.03 -11.76 -19.34
CA MET A 489 3.43 -12.26 -20.58
C MET A 489 3.65 -13.77 -20.72
N GLU A 490 2.64 -14.51 -21.16
CA GLU A 490 2.80 -15.92 -21.50
C GLU A 490 3.71 -16.06 -22.71
N ILE A 491 4.46 -17.15 -22.74
CA ILE A 491 5.48 -17.38 -23.76
C ILE A 491 4.89 -17.41 -25.18
N GLU A 492 3.66 -17.90 -25.29
CA GLU A 492 2.89 -17.95 -26.52
C GLU A 492 2.53 -16.56 -27.05
N LEU A 493 2.14 -15.63 -26.17
CA LEU A 493 1.79 -14.26 -26.57
C LEU A 493 3.03 -13.46 -26.95
N GLU A 494 4.13 -13.64 -26.24
CA GLU A 494 5.41 -13.02 -26.60
C GLU A 494 5.94 -13.57 -27.95
N ALA A 495 5.78 -14.88 -28.18
CA ALA A 495 6.06 -15.51 -29.46
C ALA A 495 5.19 -14.95 -30.60
N MET A 496 3.95 -14.52 -30.32
CA MET A 496 3.11 -13.87 -31.32
C MET A 496 3.63 -12.49 -31.74
N ILE A 497 4.19 -11.70 -30.82
CA ILE A 497 4.85 -10.42 -31.16
C ILE A 497 6.05 -10.67 -32.08
N LYS A 498 6.90 -11.63 -31.70
CA LYS A 498 8.06 -12.01 -32.52
C LYS A 498 7.64 -12.62 -33.86
N TYR A 499 6.56 -13.39 -33.90
CA TYR A 499 6.05 -13.98 -35.13
C TYR A 499 5.48 -12.90 -36.06
N TYR A 500 4.69 -11.96 -35.53
CA TYR A 500 4.16 -10.81 -36.27
C TYR A 500 5.27 -10.04 -37.00
N THR A 501 6.30 -9.64 -36.26
CA THR A 501 7.44 -8.83 -36.72
C THR A 501 8.45 -9.57 -37.59
N SER A 502 8.28 -10.89 -37.77
CA SER A 502 9.06 -11.64 -38.76
C SER A 502 8.50 -11.41 -40.17
N ASN A 503 7.57 -12.25 -40.61
CA ASN A 503 6.94 -12.16 -41.93
C ASN A 503 5.41 -12.18 -41.86
N LEU A 504 4.82 -12.40 -40.68
CA LEU A 504 3.38 -12.56 -40.55
C LEU A 504 2.62 -11.25 -40.81
N TYR A 505 3.18 -10.09 -40.46
CA TYR A 505 2.52 -8.79 -40.60
C TYR A 505 1.97 -8.54 -42.01
N THR A 506 2.68 -8.99 -43.06
CA THR A 506 2.26 -8.78 -44.45
C THR A 506 0.99 -9.55 -44.77
N MET A 507 0.94 -10.82 -44.39
CA MET A 507 -0.22 -11.69 -44.63
C MET A 507 -1.40 -11.26 -43.76
N LEU A 508 -1.17 -11.09 -42.45
CA LEU A 508 -2.21 -10.78 -41.47
C LEU A 508 -2.87 -9.44 -41.77
N ASN A 509 -2.09 -8.36 -41.94
CA ASN A 509 -2.66 -7.04 -42.21
C ASN A 509 -3.37 -6.99 -43.57
N LYS A 510 -2.91 -7.74 -44.58
CA LYS A 510 -3.59 -7.82 -45.87
C LYS A 510 -4.97 -8.47 -45.71
N ALA A 511 -5.04 -9.61 -45.02
CA ALA A 511 -6.30 -10.34 -44.79
C ALA A 511 -7.31 -9.51 -43.99
N LEU A 512 -6.85 -8.82 -42.93
CA LEU A 512 -7.70 -7.95 -42.11
C LEU A 512 -8.25 -6.75 -42.90
N ARG A 513 -7.43 -6.12 -43.74
CA ARG A 513 -7.86 -4.99 -44.60
C ARG A 513 -8.81 -5.42 -45.72
N SER A 514 -8.66 -6.64 -46.24
CA SER A 514 -9.56 -7.18 -47.27
C SER A 514 -10.80 -7.89 -46.71
N GLU A 515 -11.01 -7.89 -45.38
CA GLU A 515 -12.10 -8.60 -44.69
C GLU A 515 -12.17 -10.11 -45.00
N ASN A 516 -11.04 -10.71 -45.41
CA ASN A 516 -10.97 -12.15 -45.67
C ASN A 516 -10.50 -12.87 -44.39
N ILE A 517 -11.37 -12.90 -43.38
CA ILE A 517 -11.07 -13.42 -42.05
C ILE A 517 -11.36 -14.93 -42.02
N THR A 518 -10.32 -15.75 -42.17
CA THR A 518 -10.38 -17.18 -41.85
C THR A 518 -10.29 -17.39 -40.34
N GLU A 519 -10.62 -18.60 -39.87
CA GLU A 519 -10.47 -18.97 -38.45
C GLU A 519 -9.02 -18.77 -37.96
N GLU A 520 -8.04 -19.11 -38.79
CA GLU A 520 -6.62 -18.92 -38.52
C GLU A 520 -6.24 -17.42 -38.42
N ILE A 521 -6.70 -16.59 -39.36
CA ILE A 521 -6.47 -15.14 -39.32
C ILE A 521 -7.14 -14.51 -38.09
N GLY A 522 -8.35 -14.98 -37.73
CA GLY A 522 -9.04 -14.59 -36.51
C GLY A 522 -8.23 -14.95 -35.25
N ALA A 523 -7.70 -16.17 -35.19
CA ALA A 523 -6.84 -16.63 -34.09
C ALA A 523 -5.57 -15.78 -33.96
N MET A 524 -4.87 -15.51 -35.07
CA MET A 524 -3.68 -14.66 -35.08
C MET A 524 -3.97 -13.23 -34.60
N LYS A 525 -5.08 -12.63 -35.07
CA LYS A 525 -5.53 -11.31 -34.63
C LYS A 525 -5.79 -11.30 -33.13
N MET A 526 -6.60 -12.24 -32.63
CA MET A 526 -6.99 -12.31 -31.22
C MET A 526 -5.78 -12.47 -30.30
N LEU A 527 -4.83 -13.35 -30.65
CA LEU A 527 -3.64 -13.58 -29.84
C LEU A 527 -2.69 -12.37 -29.83
N LEU A 528 -2.50 -11.71 -30.98
CA LEU A 528 -1.66 -10.51 -31.03
C LEU A 528 -2.30 -9.32 -30.32
N ASP A 529 -3.62 -9.11 -30.48
CA ASP A 529 -4.36 -8.09 -29.74
C ASP A 529 -4.26 -8.33 -28.22
N ALA A 530 -4.36 -9.58 -27.78
CA ALA A 530 -4.18 -9.96 -26.37
C ALA A 530 -2.75 -9.72 -25.88
N ALA A 531 -1.74 -10.02 -26.70
CA ALA A 531 -0.34 -9.74 -26.37
C ALA A 531 -0.09 -8.23 -26.20
N LEU A 532 -0.60 -7.40 -27.12
CA LEU A 532 -0.46 -5.95 -27.06
C LEU A 532 -1.22 -5.31 -25.90
N GLU A 533 -2.35 -5.87 -25.49
CA GLU A 533 -3.14 -5.37 -24.37
C GLU A 533 -2.41 -5.47 -23.03
N LYS A 534 -1.51 -6.45 -22.89
CA LYS A 534 -0.65 -6.61 -21.72
C LYS A 534 0.48 -5.57 -21.65
N LEU A 535 0.90 -5.00 -22.78
CA LEU A 535 1.98 -4.02 -22.81
C LEU A 535 1.47 -2.65 -22.31
N PRO A 536 2.26 -1.87 -21.55
CA PRO A 536 1.92 -0.48 -21.26
C PRO A 536 1.95 0.39 -22.54
N PRO A 537 1.20 1.51 -22.60
CA PRO A 537 1.37 2.48 -23.67
C PRO A 537 2.82 2.97 -23.79
N SER A 538 3.31 3.09 -25.02
CA SER A 538 4.67 3.54 -25.33
C SER A 538 4.91 4.96 -24.84
N ILE A 539 6.09 5.21 -24.27
CA ILE A 539 6.56 6.56 -23.93
C ILE A 539 6.64 7.47 -25.17
N TYR A 540 6.83 6.88 -26.35
CA TYR A 540 6.95 7.59 -27.63
C TYR A 540 5.60 8.04 -28.21
N ASN A 541 4.47 7.63 -27.63
CA ASN A 541 3.14 8.11 -28.04
C ASN A 541 3.00 9.63 -27.87
N LYS A 542 3.73 10.23 -26.91
CA LYS A 542 3.79 11.69 -26.73
C LYS A 542 4.60 12.41 -27.83
N GLY A 543 5.42 11.66 -28.57
CA GLY A 543 6.20 12.14 -29.69
C GLY A 543 5.50 11.92 -31.02
N LEU A 544 6.25 12.11 -32.10
CA LEU A 544 5.77 11.85 -33.46
C LEU A 544 6.17 10.44 -33.88
N LEU A 545 5.17 9.58 -34.12
CA LEU A 545 5.36 8.25 -34.68
C LEU A 545 5.21 8.30 -36.20
N GLN A 546 6.01 7.51 -36.92
CA GLN A 546 6.10 7.62 -38.38
C GLN A 546 6.04 6.26 -39.05
N ARG A 547 5.47 6.23 -40.27
CA ARG A 547 5.44 5.03 -41.12
C ARG A 547 5.42 5.47 -42.57
N THR A 548 6.00 4.68 -43.48
CA THR A 548 5.80 4.87 -44.93
C THR A 548 4.91 3.81 -45.53
N ALA A 549 4.22 4.16 -46.61
CA ALA A 549 3.38 3.24 -47.35
C ALA A 549 3.24 3.65 -48.81
N LYS A 550 2.71 2.73 -49.61
CA LYS A 550 2.31 2.95 -50.99
C LYS A 550 0.79 2.95 -51.09
N PHE A 551 0.24 4.01 -51.68
CA PHE A 551 -1.17 4.15 -51.99
C PHE A 551 -1.37 4.73 -53.40
N THR A 552 -2.47 4.42 -54.04
CA THR A 552 -2.97 5.16 -55.20
C THR A 552 -3.60 6.48 -54.76
N GLU A 553 -3.66 7.48 -55.64
CA GLU A 553 -4.30 8.76 -55.30
C GLU A 553 -5.80 8.57 -55.00
N GLU A 554 -6.46 7.63 -55.68
CA GLU A 554 -7.86 7.25 -55.42
C GLU A 554 -8.04 6.68 -54.01
N GLU A 555 -7.15 5.79 -53.56
CA GLU A 555 -7.17 5.29 -52.18
C GLU A 555 -6.92 6.40 -51.17
N ILE A 556 -6.00 7.34 -51.46
CA ILE A 556 -5.74 8.46 -50.56
C ILE A 556 -6.98 9.33 -50.37
N GLN A 557 -7.63 9.70 -51.48
CA GLN A 557 -8.83 10.53 -51.47
C GLN A 557 -10.02 9.83 -50.78
N LYS A 558 -10.12 8.50 -50.93
CA LYS A 558 -11.20 7.71 -50.34
C LYS A 558 -10.99 7.45 -48.84
N LEU A 559 -9.77 7.12 -48.42
CA LEU A 559 -9.48 6.65 -47.05
C LEU A 559 -9.10 7.77 -46.08
N PHE A 560 -8.49 8.86 -46.58
CA PHE A 560 -7.91 9.90 -45.73
C PHE A 560 -8.58 11.26 -45.94
N VAL A 561 -9.89 11.32 -45.68
CA VAL A 561 -10.65 12.58 -45.76
C VAL A 561 -10.41 13.42 -44.50
N VAL A 562 -9.85 14.62 -44.68
CA VAL A 562 -9.52 15.53 -43.57
C VAL A 562 -10.74 15.80 -42.69
N GLY A 563 -10.57 15.66 -41.37
CA GLY A 563 -11.60 15.81 -40.36
C GLY A 563 -12.42 14.55 -40.07
N GLN A 564 -12.36 13.53 -40.93
CA GLN A 564 -13.05 12.24 -40.75
C GLN A 564 -12.17 11.20 -40.05
N ASP A 565 -12.81 10.09 -39.71
CA ASP A 565 -12.19 8.96 -39.02
C ASP A 565 -11.65 7.95 -40.04
N PHE A 566 -10.41 7.54 -39.83
CA PHE A 566 -9.76 6.44 -40.51
C PHE A 566 -9.60 5.29 -39.51
N VAL A 567 -10.23 4.15 -39.81
CA VAL A 567 -10.08 2.92 -39.02
C VAL A 567 -9.06 2.03 -39.72
N GLU A 568 -7.91 1.82 -39.10
CA GLU A 568 -6.92 0.86 -39.61
C GLU A 568 -7.34 -0.54 -39.18
N LYS A 569 -7.86 -1.33 -40.13
CA LYS A 569 -8.35 -2.69 -39.88
C LYS A 569 -7.22 -3.66 -39.51
N GLY A 570 -6.02 -3.46 -40.04
CA GLY A 570 -4.84 -4.22 -39.67
C GLY A 570 -4.18 -3.68 -38.40
N PHE A 571 -3.08 -4.30 -37.99
CA PHE A 571 -2.19 -3.71 -36.99
C PHE A 571 -1.30 -2.65 -37.66
N LEU A 572 -1.08 -1.51 -36.98
CA LEU A 572 -0.31 -0.40 -37.53
C LEU A 572 1.09 -0.34 -36.93
N SER A 573 2.09 -0.85 -37.65
CA SER A 573 3.49 -0.74 -37.28
C SER A 573 4.05 0.65 -37.59
N THR A 574 4.61 1.32 -36.59
CA THR A 574 5.23 2.65 -36.71
C THR A 574 6.63 2.63 -36.11
N THR A 575 7.45 3.61 -36.45
CA THR A 575 8.76 3.83 -35.82
C THR A 575 8.79 5.21 -35.15
N TYR A 576 9.50 5.31 -34.03
CA TYR A 576 9.83 6.59 -33.41
C TYR A 576 11.17 7.16 -33.91
N SER A 577 11.91 6.42 -34.74
CA SER A 577 13.23 6.79 -35.23
C SER A 577 13.18 7.33 -36.66
N GLU A 578 13.63 8.57 -36.83
CA GLU A 578 13.74 9.22 -38.14
C GLU A 578 14.78 8.52 -39.04
N ASP A 579 15.86 8.00 -38.46
CA ASP A 579 16.88 7.25 -39.19
C ASP A 579 16.33 5.94 -39.77
N VAL A 580 15.51 5.23 -38.99
CA VAL A 580 14.84 4.01 -39.45
C VAL A 580 13.86 4.33 -40.59
N LEU A 581 13.09 5.41 -40.45
CA LEU A 581 12.18 5.88 -41.50
C LEU A 581 12.95 6.17 -42.80
N HIS A 582 14.07 6.88 -42.71
CA HIS A 582 14.90 7.20 -43.87
C HIS A 582 15.50 5.95 -44.50
N GLY A 583 16.06 5.02 -43.70
CA GLY A 583 16.54 3.73 -44.20
C GLY A 583 15.46 2.95 -44.96
N TRP A 584 14.23 2.96 -44.44
CA TRP A 584 13.10 2.30 -45.07
C TRP A 584 12.69 2.94 -46.40
N LEU A 585 12.60 4.27 -46.46
CA LEU A 585 12.31 5.02 -47.67
C LEU A 585 13.36 4.83 -48.76
N ALA A 586 14.65 4.80 -48.39
CA ALA A 586 15.75 4.55 -49.32
C ALA A 586 15.63 3.16 -49.96
N SER A 587 15.19 2.17 -49.18
CA SER A 587 15.03 0.77 -49.63
C SER A 587 13.70 0.51 -50.34
N ASN A 588 12.69 1.37 -50.13
CA ASN A 588 11.34 1.23 -50.66
C ASN A 588 10.94 2.47 -51.48
N ASN A 589 11.65 2.72 -52.57
CA ASN A 589 11.45 3.90 -53.44
C ASN A 589 10.05 4.02 -54.07
N SER A 590 9.21 2.98 -53.96
CA SER A 590 7.83 2.98 -54.44
C SER A 590 6.82 3.52 -53.43
N HIS A 591 7.24 3.75 -52.18
CA HIS A 591 6.42 4.39 -51.16
C HIS A 591 6.24 5.87 -51.49
N ASN A 592 4.99 6.32 -51.49
CA ASN A 592 4.61 7.68 -51.87
C ASN A 592 3.85 8.43 -50.76
N VAL A 593 3.72 7.81 -49.58
CA VAL A 593 3.07 8.38 -48.40
C VAL A 593 3.96 8.21 -47.17
N ILE A 594 4.07 9.27 -46.35
CA ILE A 594 4.56 9.21 -44.97
C ILE A 594 3.41 9.56 -44.03
N PHE A 595 3.09 8.66 -43.12
CA PHE A 595 2.21 8.92 -41.99
C PHE A 595 2.98 9.59 -40.87
N LYS A 596 2.36 10.63 -40.29
CA LYS A 596 2.78 11.35 -39.10
C LYS A 596 1.70 11.17 -38.04
N ILE A 597 1.95 10.33 -37.05
CA ILE A 597 0.94 9.82 -36.13
C ILE A 597 1.21 10.37 -34.72
N VAL A 598 0.19 10.98 -34.13
CA VAL A 598 0.16 11.31 -32.70
C VAL A 598 -0.64 10.21 -32.00
N GLY A 599 0.06 9.39 -31.22
CA GLY A 599 -0.51 8.22 -30.57
C GLY A 599 -0.94 8.46 -29.12
N LYS A 600 -1.66 7.49 -28.58
CA LYS A 600 -2.09 7.39 -27.18
C LYS A 600 -1.86 5.97 -26.65
N ASN A 601 -2.26 4.94 -27.39
CA ASN A 601 -2.25 3.54 -26.94
C ASN A 601 -1.29 2.62 -27.70
N GLY A 602 -0.49 3.14 -28.64
CA GLY A 602 0.56 2.37 -29.32
C GLY A 602 1.52 1.72 -28.30
N LYS A 603 1.97 0.50 -28.58
CA LYS A 603 2.79 -0.31 -27.65
C LYS A 603 4.21 -0.45 -28.18
N LEU A 604 5.20 -0.23 -27.33
CA LEU A 604 6.60 -0.45 -27.70
C LEU A 604 6.88 -1.95 -27.71
N ILE A 605 7.26 -2.50 -28.86
CA ILE A 605 7.51 -3.93 -29.03
C ILE A 605 8.97 -4.26 -29.40
N GLU A 606 9.83 -3.25 -29.40
CA GLU A 606 11.22 -3.29 -29.86
C GLU A 606 11.98 -4.51 -29.33
N ASP A 607 12.01 -4.70 -28.01
CA ASP A 607 12.78 -5.76 -27.38
C ASP A 607 12.27 -7.17 -27.74
N ALA A 608 10.95 -7.33 -27.89
CA ALA A 608 10.33 -8.61 -28.24
C ALA A 608 10.29 -8.88 -29.76
N SER A 609 10.53 -7.86 -30.58
CA SER A 609 10.49 -7.95 -32.04
C SER A 609 11.51 -8.96 -32.59
N PHE A 610 11.24 -9.52 -33.77
CA PHE A 610 12.22 -10.23 -34.56
C PHE A 610 13.28 -9.28 -35.15
N LEU A 611 12.93 -8.00 -35.32
CA LEU A 611 13.78 -6.94 -35.83
C LEU A 611 13.80 -5.73 -34.87
N PRO A 612 14.49 -5.81 -33.71
CA PRO A 612 14.53 -4.71 -32.74
C PRO A 612 15.05 -3.39 -33.32
N ALA A 613 15.90 -3.44 -34.34
CA ALA A 613 16.45 -2.25 -35.00
C ALA A 613 15.40 -1.38 -35.73
N GLU A 614 14.15 -1.84 -35.85
CA GLU A 614 13.06 -1.04 -36.44
C GLU A 614 12.44 -0.02 -35.47
N CYS A 615 12.82 -0.05 -34.19
CA CYS A 615 12.34 0.89 -33.17
C CYS A 615 10.79 0.96 -33.14
N GLU A 616 10.15 -0.21 -33.16
CA GLU A 616 8.74 -0.33 -33.52
C GLU A 616 7.80 -0.02 -32.35
N VAL A 617 6.83 0.87 -32.62
CA VAL A 617 5.61 1.06 -31.83
C VAL A 617 4.42 0.54 -32.64
N LEU A 618 3.73 -0.46 -32.10
CA LEU A 618 2.64 -1.18 -32.76
C LEU A 618 1.29 -0.79 -32.15
N PHE A 619 0.33 -0.41 -33.01
CA PHE A 619 -1.06 -0.23 -32.61
C PHE A 619 -1.88 -1.50 -32.89
N LYS A 620 -2.86 -1.76 -32.01
CA LYS A 620 -3.82 -2.86 -32.15
C LYS A 620 -4.60 -2.74 -33.45
N SER A 621 -5.15 -3.86 -33.89
CA SER A 621 -6.08 -3.85 -35.02
C SER A 621 -7.33 -3.02 -34.71
N GLU A 622 -7.96 -2.46 -35.73
CA GLU A 622 -9.18 -1.63 -35.64
C GLU A 622 -8.98 -0.31 -34.86
N THR A 623 -7.73 0.13 -34.72
CA THR A 623 -7.43 1.44 -34.11
C THR A 623 -7.99 2.57 -34.98
N THR A 624 -8.70 3.49 -34.34
CA THR A 624 -9.35 4.63 -35.01
C THR A 624 -8.52 5.89 -34.86
N PHE A 625 -8.28 6.57 -35.99
CA PHE A 625 -7.55 7.82 -36.06
C PHE A 625 -8.41 8.91 -36.69
N LYS A 626 -8.29 10.14 -36.22
CA LYS A 626 -8.79 11.31 -36.94
C LYS A 626 -7.74 11.75 -37.97
N VAL A 627 -8.18 11.96 -39.21
CA VAL A 627 -7.33 12.53 -40.26
C VAL A 627 -7.22 14.04 -40.03
N GLU A 628 -6.06 14.51 -39.61
CA GLU A 628 -5.85 15.93 -39.30
C GLU A 628 -5.49 16.73 -40.55
N SER A 629 -4.59 16.22 -41.39
CA SER A 629 -4.17 16.91 -42.61
C SER A 629 -3.60 15.94 -43.64
N VAL A 630 -3.73 16.31 -44.92
CA VAL A 630 -3.13 15.63 -46.08
C VAL A 630 -2.50 16.70 -46.97
N TYR A 631 -1.19 16.65 -47.17
CA TYR A 631 -0.46 17.65 -47.97
C TYR A 631 0.78 17.05 -48.66
N MET A 632 1.37 17.78 -49.61
CA MET A 632 2.65 17.41 -50.23
C MET A 632 3.81 18.10 -49.50
N ASP A 633 4.89 17.37 -49.27
CA ASP A 633 6.13 17.90 -48.69
C ASP A 633 7.34 17.42 -49.50
N LYS A 634 8.51 18.01 -49.28
CA LYS A 634 9.76 17.56 -49.90
C LYS A 634 10.05 16.12 -49.49
N HIS A 635 10.47 15.31 -50.45
CA HIS A 635 10.90 13.96 -50.16
C HIS A 635 12.18 14.02 -49.31
N PRO A 636 12.24 13.35 -48.14
CA PRO A 636 13.33 13.54 -47.18
C PRO A 636 14.71 13.07 -47.70
N ILE A 637 14.73 12.13 -48.64
CA ILE A 637 15.96 11.51 -49.17
C ILE A 637 16.28 11.92 -50.62
N ILE A 638 15.26 12.09 -51.47
CA ILE A 638 15.46 12.29 -52.91
C ILE A 638 15.23 13.76 -53.23
N GLU A 639 16.32 14.46 -53.48
CA GLU A 639 16.28 15.89 -53.81
C GLU A 639 15.38 16.17 -55.03
N GLY A 640 14.59 17.25 -54.94
CA GLY A 640 13.66 17.67 -56.01
C GLY A 640 12.37 16.85 -56.13
N LYS A 641 12.20 15.75 -55.37
CA LYS A 641 10.94 15.00 -55.31
C LYS A 641 10.06 15.48 -54.16
N TYR A 642 8.76 15.23 -54.29
CA TYR A 642 7.77 15.47 -53.24
C TYR A 642 7.10 14.15 -52.85
N ILE A 643 6.65 14.08 -51.60
CA ILE A 643 5.96 12.94 -51.02
C ILE A 643 4.69 13.40 -50.31
N LYS A 644 3.65 12.57 -50.27
CA LYS A 644 2.42 12.90 -49.54
C LYS A 644 2.65 12.68 -48.05
N ILE A 645 2.28 13.65 -47.23
CA ILE A 645 2.24 13.54 -45.77
C ILE A 645 0.78 13.44 -45.33
N ILE A 646 0.49 12.43 -44.52
CA ILE A 646 -0.82 12.24 -43.89
C ILE A 646 -0.63 12.28 -42.38
N LYS A 647 -1.25 13.28 -41.74
CA LYS A 647 -1.18 13.43 -40.28
C LYS A 647 -2.43 12.83 -39.63
N LEU A 648 -2.21 11.90 -38.70
CA LEU A 648 -3.23 11.15 -38.00
C LEU A 648 -3.13 11.39 -36.49
N ILE A 649 -4.27 11.52 -35.82
CA ILE A 649 -4.35 11.62 -34.35
C ILE A 649 -5.19 10.45 -33.85
N GLU A 650 -4.64 9.60 -32.98
CA GLU A 650 -5.41 8.51 -32.36
C GLU A 650 -6.55 9.08 -31.50
N LYS A 651 -7.73 8.44 -31.55
CA LYS A 651 -8.91 8.86 -30.77
C LYS A 651 -8.94 8.29 -29.35
#